data_AF-W0RGJ8-F1
#
_entry.id   AF-W0RGJ8-F1
#
_cell.length_a   1.000
_cell.length_b   1.000
_cell.length_c   1.000
_cell.angle_alpha   90.00
_cell.angle_beta   90.00
_cell.angle_gamma   90.00
#
_symmetry.space_group_name_H-M   'P 1'
#
loop_
_entity.id
_entity.type
_entity.pdbx_description
1 polymer ?
#
loop_
_entity_poly.entity_id
_entity_poly.type
_entity_poly.pdbx_seq_one_letter_code
_entity_poly.pdbx_strand_id
1 'polypeptide(L)'
;MTVNNGLATLWRTLTAPGLAALCTIVLGLALACGGTDPTAPLPLYTVLPIGGVQLAAPAGSELRQPIQVEVREPDGAPAKGVAVRFRIVSGRGAVLTDTLVATNADGVGLTRLRLGGTRDSVVIAGSVRGQEDRGVEFRVLPTAPAELIAVQPATYASGDTIVLRGARLADGGSDVLFGSARGRVVGAPSDTLVQAVVPPCLPSGAVSVAVRTGSATTNSVPTVSLSADAPLRLATGEGITSRGTEAGCLRLQTPGQRYLLVPQYASYADSVPAERQYALAIDGATTATMVDDSARRASVQPAAGRLDVRGAFEQMLRATERDIARDVARDAAPAEPTDLEGARAEVRSPNTAALTDLPPPPSLGSTRTFRVLSRLDGTAFTSTTARLRYAGTNILLYEDVGAPAPLADTTVTQLGDLFDRTLYEIDATTFGTESDIDGNGRVIVLMTPLVNALTSAAQCTSQGYVPGYFFGVDLDTRNKNSNRGEIYYSFVPDPGGERSCPHRLGDVMALLPATFLHEFQHMISFNQHVLVRRGSVEAVWLNEGLSHVAEELGARYYDVRYPAPSGRTQTSALLPDSAVPFLRGNLENATLYLSSPTSHSVTAFRDFGTLEERGAAWLFLKWLGAQKGDGVYARLVQTGLRSGQNVESAAGEPFASLFGDFALALYADSVPGLPRAAVSPRYRTGTRPLRELLARGFGLSGYPLALRGQPLTGSLAFVNMVQGTATYFLLTVPAGGVTVRLTGPNGGALSPTLSPQLGVLRISP
;
A
#
# COMPACT_ATOMS: atom_id res chain seq x y z
N MET A 1 56.17 17.94 -18.73
CA MET A 1 55.95 19.36 -19.08
C MET A 1 54.84 19.90 -18.19
N THR A 2 55.28 20.70 -17.21
CA THR A 2 54.62 21.86 -16.59
C THR A 2 53.13 21.88 -16.22
N VAL A 3 52.97 22.04 -14.90
CA VAL A 3 51.87 22.56 -14.09
C VAL A 3 51.64 24.08 -14.34
N ASN A 4 50.43 24.56 -13.99
CA ASN A 4 50.11 25.82 -13.27
C ASN A 4 49.51 27.07 -13.98
N ASN A 5 48.32 27.45 -13.45
CA ASN A 5 47.90 28.75 -12.87
C ASN A 5 47.55 30.01 -13.71
N GLY A 6 46.51 30.70 -13.20
CA GLY A 6 46.16 32.14 -13.38
C GLY A 6 44.66 32.32 -13.61
N LEU A 7 43.77 32.58 -12.65
CA LEU A 7 43.70 33.62 -11.61
C LEU A 7 43.96 35.05 -12.14
N ALA A 8 42.90 35.86 -12.09
CA ALA A 8 42.83 37.34 -12.14
C ALA A 8 43.32 37.98 -13.45
N THR A 9 42.62 38.90 -14.10
CA THR A 9 42.15 40.24 -13.66
C THR A 9 41.44 40.82 -14.93
N LEU A 10 40.40 41.64 -14.97
CA LEU A 10 39.97 42.89 -14.31
C LEU A 10 38.47 43.07 -14.71
N TRP A 11 37.47 43.26 -13.86
CA TRP A 11 37.16 44.40 -12.97
C TRP A 11 37.09 45.79 -13.63
N ARG A 12 35.85 46.23 -13.88
CA ARG A 12 35.20 47.53 -13.57
C ARG A 12 33.88 47.54 -14.39
N THR A 13 32.67 47.89 -13.96
CA THR A 13 32.02 48.55 -12.80
C THR A 13 30.53 48.59 -13.24
N LEU A 14 29.48 48.16 -12.52
CA LEU A 14 28.76 48.87 -11.44
C LEU A 14 27.47 48.07 -11.06
N THR A 15 27.30 47.81 -9.76
CA THR A 15 26.09 47.86 -8.90
C THR A 15 24.74 47.19 -9.26
N ALA A 16 24.29 46.31 -8.34
CA ALA A 16 22.96 45.69 -8.16
C ALA A 16 21.84 46.73 -7.87
N PRO A 17 20.51 46.46 -8.08
CA PRO A 17 19.77 45.34 -7.46
C PRO A 17 18.73 44.63 -8.37
N GLY A 18 18.34 43.39 -8.06
CA GLY A 18 17.30 42.70 -8.84
C GLY A 18 17.07 41.23 -8.50
N LEU A 19 17.06 40.86 -7.22
CA LEU A 19 16.59 39.55 -6.74
C LEU A 19 15.41 39.80 -5.79
N ALA A 20 14.27 40.17 -6.38
CA ALA A 20 12.98 40.28 -5.74
C ALA A 20 11.88 39.94 -6.75
N ALA A 21 11.83 38.68 -7.18
CA ALA A 21 10.73 38.15 -8.00
C ALA A 21 10.68 36.62 -7.94
N LEU A 22 10.54 36.05 -6.73
CA LEU A 22 10.16 34.64 -6.52
C LEU A 22 9.74 34.44 -5.06
N CYS A 23 8.74 35.22 -4.62
CA CYS A 23 8.04 34.97 -3.35
C CYS A 23 6.63 35.58 -3.34
N THR A 24 5.94 35.49 -4.47
CA THR A 24 4.53 35.90 -4.61
C THR A 24 3.77 34.74 -5.22
N ILE A 25 3.14 33.92 -4.37
CA ILE A 25 1.87 33.19 -4.50
C ILE A 25 1.79 32.19 -3.31
N VAL A 26 1.65 32.71 -2.08
CA VAL A 26 0.95 32.05 -0.95
C VAL A 26 0.28 33.13 -0.08
N LEU A 27 -0.28 34.17 -0.70
CA LEU A 27 -1.10 35.16 0.01
C LEU A 27 -2.49 35.16 -0.61
N GLY A 28 -3.34 34.28 -0.10
CA GLY A 28 -4.71 34.14 -0.57
C GLY A 28 -5.44 33.07 0.21
N LEU A 29 -5.61 33.29 1.52
CA LEU A 29 -6.72 32.83 2.38
C LEU A 29 -6.32 32.94 3.87
N ALA A 30 -6.26 34.19 4.36
CA ALA A 30 -6.39 34.51 5.79
C ALA A 30 -6.88 35.97 5.93
N LEU A 31 -8.01 36.28 5.32
CA LEU A 31 -8.79 37.47 5.64
C LEU A 31 -9.98 37.03 6.51
N ALA A 32 -9.72 36.90 7.81
CA ALA A 32 -10.73 37.01 8.84
C ALA A 32 -10.06 37.28 10.19
N CYS A 33 -10.33 38.48 10.72
CA CYS A 33 -10.12 38.98 12.08
C CYS A 33 -8.72 39.51 12.47
N GLY A 34 -8.66 40.84 12.66
CA GLY A 34 -7.69 41.53 13.50
C GLY A 34 -6.74 42.46 12.74
N GLY A 35 -7.14 43.72 12.52
CA GLY A 35 -6.25 44.73 11.96
C GLY A 35 -5.19 45.19 12.95
N THR A 36 -3.97 45.44 12.47
CA THR A 36 -3.00 46.29 13.17
C THR A 36 -2.13 47.07 12.18
N ASP A 37 -2.04 48.36 12.48
CA ASP A 37 -1.21 49.42 11.92
C ASP A 37 0.30 49.04 11.92
N PRO A 38 1.05 49.20 10.80
CA PRO A 38 2.47 48.84 10.72
C PRO A 38 3.41 49.78 11.50
N THR A 39 2.86 50.75 12.26
CA THR A 39 3.60 51.66 13.13
C THR A 39 3.42 51.40 14.63
N ALA A 40 2.60 50.43 15.03
CA ALA A 40 2.43 50.07 16.43
C ALA A 40 3.72 49.42 16.99
N PRO A 41 4.22 49.85 18.18
CA PRO A 41 5.35 49.17 18.81
C PRO A 41 5.02 47.69 19.00
N LEU A 42 5.98 46.80 18.72
CA LEU A 42 5.78 45.36 18.87
C LEU A 42 5.24 45.06 20.28
N PRO A 43 4.17 44.26 20.40
CA PRO A 43 3.57 43.96 21.70
C PRO A 43 4.63 43.36 22.63
N LEU A 44 4.73 43.94 23.83
CA LEU A 44 5.68 43.54 24.87
C LEU A 44 5.15 42.34 25.63
N TYR A 45 5.42 41.14 25.14
CA TYR A 45 4.98 39.90 25.73
C TYR A 45 5.64 39.64 27.10
N THR A 46 4.89 38.96 27.97
CA THR A 46 5.44 38.38 29.21
C THR A 46 5.64 36.88 28.98
N VAL A 47 6.85 36.38 29.23
CA VAL A 47 7.16 34.94 29.12
C VAL A 47 7.32 34.37 30.52
N LEU A 48 6.54 33.36 30.87
CA LEU A 48 6.53 32.72 32.18
C LEU A 48 6.88 31.23 32.05
N PRO A 49 7.66 30.64 32.97
CA PRO A 49 7.85 29.19 32.99
C PRO A 49 6.55 28.49 33.38
N ILE A 50 6.26 27.36 32.72
CA ILE A 50 5.27 26.41 33.22
C ILE A 50 6.01 25.31 33.98
N GLY A 51 5.77 25.22 35.28
CA GLY A 51 6.52 24.35 36.19
C GLY A 51 7.78 25.01 36.75
N GLY A 52 8.73 24.20 37.23
CA GLY A 52 9.98 24.69 37.82
C GLY A 52 11.04 25.06 36.78
N VAL A 53 11.88 26.06 37.10
CA VAL A 53 13.06 26.43 36.29
C VAL A 53 14.33 25.66 36.68
N GLN A 54 14.34 25.01 37.84
CA GLN A 54 15.39 24.08 38.26
C GLN A 54 14.90 22.67 38.03
N LEU A 55 15.51 21.98 37.09
CA LEU A 55 15.10 20.65 36.63
C LEU A 55 16.27 19.68 36.81
N ALA A 56 15.98 18.38 36.84
CA ALA A 56 17.01 17.36 36.95
C ALA A 56 16.63 16.12 36.13
N ALA A 57 17.63 15.52 35.50
CA ALA A 57 17.51 14.24 34.81
C ALA A 57 18.89 13.54 34.77
N PRO A 58 18.98 12.21 34.64
CA PRO A 58 20.27 11.53 34.49
C PRO A 58 21.07 12.05 33.30
N ALA A 59 22.39 12.12 33.41
CA ALA A 59 23.26 12.43 32.27
C ALA A 59 22.99 11.48 31.08
N GLY A 60 22.96 12.02 29.86
CA GLY A 60 22.65 11.29 28.61
C GLY A 60 21.17 11.03 28.32
N SER A 61 20.27 11.38 29.26
CA SER A 61 18.82 11.16 29.14
C SER A 61 18.06 12.38 28.61
N GLU A 62 16.86 12.15 28.07
CA GLU A 62 15.84 13.15 27.82
C GLU A 62 15.07 13.49 29.11
N LEU A 63 14.79 14.77 29.30
CA LEU A 63 13.98 15.26 30.41
C LEU A 63 12.55 14.68 30.32
N ARG A 64 12.04 14.12 31.43
CA ARG A 64 10.71 13.47 31.45
C ARG A 64 9.56 14.41 31.08
N GLN A 65 9.61 15.66 31.55
CA GLN A 65 8.65 16.69 31.16
C GLN A 65 9.32 17.66 30.18
N PRO A 66 8.65 18.05 29.07
CA PRO A 66 9.20 19.04 28.17
C PRO A 66 9.33 20.39 28.87
N ILE A 67 10.30 21.19 28.41
CA ILE A 67 10.46 22.57 28.85
C ILE A 67 9.32 23.37 28.23
N GLN A 68 8.62 24.14 29.05
CA GLN A 68 7.41 24.85 28.67
C GLN A 68 7.47 26.30 29.15
N VAL A 69 7.04 27.20 28.28
CA VAL A 69 6.77 28.60 28.63
C VAL A 69 5.35 28.97 28.24
N GLU A 70 4.71 29.81 29.04
CA GLU A 70 3.49 30.51 28.70
C GLU A 70 3.86 31.92 28.24
N VAL A 71 3.33 32.35 27.09
CA VAL A 71 3.47 33.71 26.59
C VAL A 71 2.14 34.41 26.79
N ARG A 72 2.17 35.56 27.45
CA ARG A 72 1.00 36.42 27.69
C ARG A 72 1.14 37.75 26.98
N GLU A 73 0.03 38.24 26.48
CA GLU A 73 -0.15 39.58 25.95
C GLU A 73 0.00 40.63 27.07
N PRO A 74 0.20 41.92 26.74
CA PRO A 74 0.31 42.99 27.73
C PRO A 74 -0.91 43.13 28.66
N ASP A 75 -2.10 42.71 28.21
CA ASP A 75 -3.34 42.69 29.01
C ASP A 75 -3.47 41.44 29.90
N GLY A 76 -2.47 40.54 29.85
CA GLY A 76 -2.42 39.30 30.64
C GLY A 76 -3.10 38.09 29.98
N ALA A 77 -3.74 38.24 28.81
CA ALA A 77 -4.35 37.13 28.08
C ALA A 77 -3.29 36.19 27.47
N PRO A 78 -3.58 34.90 27.25
CA PRO A 78 -2.66 34.00 26.56
C PRO A 78 -2.44 34.41 25.10
N ALA A 79 -1.18 34.49 24.68
CA ALA A 79 -0.80 34.94 23.34
C ALA A 79 -0.66 33.74 22.39
N LYS A 80 -1.61 33.55 21.47
CA LYS A 80 -1.64 32.42 20.51
C LYS A 80 -0.79 32.71 19.26
N GLY A 81 -0.04 31.71 18.79
CA GLY A 81 0.71 31.77 17.53
C GLY A 81 2.01 32.59 17.60
N VAL A 82 2.44 32.98 18.78
CA VAL A 82 3.69 33.74 18.99
C VAL A 82 4.88 32.80 18.88
N ALA A 83 5.90 33.21 18.13
CA ALA A 83 7.12 32.44 17.93
C ALA A 83 8.06 32.55 19.15
N VAL A 84 8.24 31.44 19.87
CA VAL A 84 9.18 31.28 20.98
C VAL A 84 10.43 30.57 20.48
N ARG A 85 11.59 31.16 20.73
CA ARG A 85 12.89 30.57 20.43
C ARG A 85 13.50 29.96 21.69
N PHE A 86 13.83 28.68 21.63
CA PHE A 86 14.61 27.99 22.65
C PHE A 86 16.07 27.86 22.21
N ARG A 87 17.00 28.20 23.10
CA ARG A 87 18.45 28.06 22.85
C ARG A 87 19.15 27.41 24.04
N ILE A 88 20.12 26.55 23.75
CA ILE A 88 21.05 26.05 24.76
C ILE A 88 22.09 27.15 25.00
N VAL A 89 22.09 27.72 26.20
CA VAL A 89 23.03 28.76 26.65
C VAL A 89 24.36 28.14 27.08
N SER A 90 24.29 27.00 27.79
CA SER A 90 25.45 26.18 28.16
C SER A 90 25.02 24.73 28.36
N GLY A 91 25.95 23.78 28.26
CA GLY A 91 25.69 22.35 28.39
C GLY A 91 26.25 21.54 27.23
N ARG A 92 27.38 20.86 27.44
CA ARG A 92 28.10 20.13 26.41
C ARG A 92 27.31 18.90 25.95
N GLY A 93 27.06 18.79 24.64
CA GLY A 93 26.38 17.64 24.04
C GLY A 93 24.88 17.55 24.33
N ALA A 94 24.27 18.59 24.90
CA ALA A 94 22.82 18.69 25.02
C ALA A 94 22.18 19.05 23.67
N VAL A 95 20.96 18.57 23.42
CA VAL A 95 20.23 18.77 22.16
C VAL A 95 18.77 19.07 22.45
N LEU A 96 18.21 20.07 21.75
CA LEU A 96 16.78 20.37 21.74
C LEU A 96 16.13 19.74 20.52
N THR A 97 14.90 19.25 20.68
CA THR A 97 14.13 18.67 19.56
C THR A 97 13.67 19.75 18.59
N ASP A 98 13.22 20.89 19.13
CA ASP A 98 12.82 22.06 18.36
C ASP A 98 13.39 23.33 19.00
N THR A 99 13.98 24.22 18.19
CA THR A 99 14.55 25.49 18.67
C THR A 99 13.63 26.70 18.42
N LEU A 100 12.56 26.53 17.65
CA LEU A 100 11.58 27.58 17.35
C LEU A 100 10.18 26.95 17.28
N VAL A 101 9.27 27.43 18.12
CA VAL A 101 7.90 26.90 18.21
C VAL A 101 6.88 28.03 18.27
N ALA A 102 5.68 27.80 17.75
CA ALA A 102 4.56 28.73 17.89
C ALA A 102 3.70 28.33 19.11
N THR A 103 3.23 29.31 19.88
CA THR A 103 2.35 29.06 21.04
C THR A 103 0.96 28.57 20.62
N ASN A 104 0.36 27.68 21.43
CA ASN A 104 -1.00 27.18 21.22
C ASN A 104 -2.07 28.20 21.67
N ALA A 105 -3.35 27.79 21.69
CA ALA A 105 -4.46 28.66 22.10
C ALA A 105 -4.39 29.13 23.57
N ASP A 106 -3.68 28.39 24.42
CA ASP A 106 -3.43 28.72 25.83
C ASP A 106 -2.11 29.49 26.00
N GLY A 107 -1.51 30.00 24.91
CA GLY A 107 -0.26 30.74 24.96
C GLY A 107 0.97 29.89 25.26
N VAL A 108 0.87 28.56 25.21
CA VAL A 108 1.95 27.65 25.62
C VAL A 108 2.84 27.26 24.43
N GLY A 109 4.16 27.42 24.60
CA GLY A 109 5.19 26.90 23.72
C GLY A 109 6.08 25.89 24.46
N LEU A 110 6.42 24.77 23.81
CA LEU A 110 7.17 23.68 24.44
C LEU A 110 8.33 23.17 23.58
N THR A 111 9.37 22.63 24.21
CA THR A 111 10.46 21.91 23.56
C THR A 111 10.95 20.75 24.43
N ARG A 112 11.56 19.73 23.83
CA ARG A 112 12.16 18.60 24.53
C ARG A 112 13.68 18.73 24.56
N LEU A 113 14.28 18.41 25.70
CA LEU A 113 15.72 18.46 25.95
C LEU A 113 16.29 17.06 26.19
N ARG A 114 17.34 16.71 25.43
CA ARG A 114 18.26 15.63 25.76
C ARG A 114 19.56 16.17 26.34
N LEU A 115 19.97 15.65 27.50
CA LEU A 115 21.23 16.01 28.16
C LEU A 115 22.43 15.31 27.49
N GLY A 116 23.60 15.96 27.53
CA GLY A 116 24.86 15.33 27.17
C GLY A 116 25.29 14.26 28.18
N GLY A 117 26.30 13.46 27.81
CA GLY A 117 26.80 12.35 28.66
C GLY A 117 27.64 12.79 29.86
N THR A 118 27.98 14.07 29.98
CA THR A 118 28.73 14.62 31.12
C THR A 118 27.78 15.08 32.24
N ARG A 119 28.32 15.33 33.44
CA ARG A 119 27.54 15.84 34.58
C ARG A 119 27.45 17.38 34.62
N ASP A 120 27.74 18.04 33.51
CA ASP A 120 27.77 19.51 33.43
C ASP A 120 26.34 20.07 33.37
N SER A 121 26.04 21.08 34.19
CA SER A 121 24.71 21.71 34.18
C SER A 121 24.37 22.28 32.80
N VAL A 122 23.15 22.05 32.33
CA VAL A 122 22.63 22.60 31.08
C VAL A 122 21.75 23.81 31.39
N VAL A 123 21.94 24.91 30.68
CA VAL A 123 21.12 26.11 30.79
C VAL A 123 20.45 26.39 29.46
N ILE A 124 19.14 26.62 29.47
CA ILE A 124 18.32 26.85 28.29
C ILE A 124 17.53 28.13 28.48
N ALA A 125 17.53 28.99 27.47
CA ALA A 125 16.72 30.20 27.47
C ALA A 125 15.58 30.05 26.45
N GLY A 126 14.35 30.34 26.88
CA GLY A 126 13.16 30.47 26.04
C GLY A 126 12.72 31.93 25.98
N SER A 127 12.65 32.53 24.80
CA SER A 127 12.27 33.94 24.63
C SER A 127 11.49 34.18 23.34
N VAL A 128 10.70 35.26 23.31
CA VAL A 128 10.09 35.76 22.07
C VAL A 128 11.15 36.52 21.26
N ARG A 129 11.10 36.40 19.93
CA ARG A 129 12.05 37.05 19.01
C ARG A 129 12.06 38.57 19.21
N GLY A 130 13.24 39.16 19.45
CA GLY A 130 13.39 40.59 19.70
C GLY A 130 13.06 41.04 21.14
N GLN A 131 12.81 40.09 22.05
CA GLN A 131 12.59 40.33 23.48
C GLN A 131 13.40 39.32 24.32
N GLU A 132 14.65 39.06 23.90
CA GLU A 132 15.54 38.06 24.51
C GLU A 132 15.82 38.33 26.01
N ASP A 133 15.89 39.60 26.41
CA ASP A 133 16.11 40.03 27.79
C ASP A 133 14.91 39.76 28.73
N ARG A 134 13.75 39.42 28.17
CA ARG A 134 12.50 39.11 28.91
C ARG A 134 12.16 37.62 28.87
N GLY A 135 13.10 36.79 28.43
CA GLY A 135 12.97 35.35 28.39
C GLY A 135 13.10 34.67 29.75
N VAL A 136 12.86 33.36 29.76
CA VAL A 136 12.98 32.51 30.94
C VAL A 136 14.17 31.57 30.77
N GLU A 137 15.01 31.48 31.79
CA GLU A 137 16.10 30.50 31.85
C GLU A 137 15.72 29.28 32.68
N PHE A 138 15.96 28.11 32.11
CA PHE A 138 15.84 26.81 32.76
C PHE A 138 17.23 26.25 33.00
N ARG A 139 17.51 25.84 34.23
CA ARG A 139 18.75 25.15 34.60
C ARG A 139 18.42 23.69 34.87
N VAL A 140 19.05 22.80 34.13
CA VAL A 140 18.91 21.35 34.26
C VAL A 140 20.19 20.77 34.83
N LEU A 141 20.09 20.15 36.01
CA LEU A 141 21.20 19.50 36.70
C LEU A 141 21.25 18.01 36.32
N PRO A 142 22.31 17.54 35.64
CA PRO A 142 22.46 16.12 35.38
C PRO A 142 22.71 15.35 36.68
N THR A 143 21.91 14.32 36.91
CA THR A 143 22.15 13.36 37.99
C THR A 143 23.04 12.21 37.51
N ALA A 144 23.50 11.35 38.42
CA ALA A 144 24.35 10.23 38.06
C ALA A 144 23.68 9.33 36.99
N PRO A 145 24.41 8.90 35.94
CA PRO A 145 23.82 8.10 34.86
C PRO A 145 23.43 6.71 35.36
N ALA A 146 22.52 6.03 34.66
CA ALA A 146 22.26 4.62 34.92
C ALA A 146 23.52 3.79 34.62
N GLU A 147 23.81 2.79 35.44
CA GLU A 147 25.02 1.97 35.34
C GLU A 147 24.69 0.49 35.54
N LEU A 148 25.18 -0.35 34.62
CA LEU A 148 25.08 -1.80 34.70
C LEU A 148 26.42 -2.36 35.18
N ILE A 149 26.41 -3.03 36.33
CA ILE A 149 27.62 -3.55 36.99
C ILE A 149 27.85 -5.01 36.63
N ALA A 150 26.79 -5.84 36.63
CA ALA A 150 26.91 -7.27 36.40
C ALA A 150 25.67 -7.89 35.75
N VAL A 151 25.91 -8.97 35.00
CA VAL A 151 24.89 -9.86 34.42
C VAL A 151 25.16 -11.28 34.93
N GLN A 152 24.14 -11.93 35.50
CA GLN A 152 24.27 -13.24 36.15
C GLN A 152 23.15 -14.20 35.71
N PRO A 153 23.46 -15.40 35.20
CA PRO A 153 24.80 -15.84 34.78
C PRO A 153 25.35 -15.00 33.61
N ALA A 154 26.68 -14.91 33.48
CA ALA A 154 27.33 -14.22 32.35
C ALA A 154 27.35 -15.08 31.06
N THR A 155 26.99 -16.36 31.17
CA THR A 155 26.76 -17.29 30.07
C THR A 155 25.35 -17.84 30.18
N TYR A 156 24.59 -17.79 29.11
CA TYR A 156 23.17 -18.13 29.10
C TYR A 156 22.73 -18.64 27.71
N ALA A 157 21.63 -19.37 27.68
CA ALA A 157 20.91 -19.74 26.47
C ALA A 157 19.66 -18.87 26.27
N SER A 158 19.13 -18.89 25.05
CA SER A 158 17.83 -18.31 24.74
C SER A 158 16.73 -18.89 25.63
N GLY A 159 15.87 -18.03 26.18
CA GLY A 159 14.81 -18.42 27.13
C GLY A 159 15.24 -18.45 28.61
N ASP A 160 16.54 -18.43 28.91
CA ASP A 160 17.01 -18.33 30.29
C ASP A 160 16.56 -17.02 30.95
N THR A 161 16.34 -17.06 32.26
CA THR A 161 16.15 -15.82 33.05
C THR A 161 17.47 -15.39 33.65
N ILE A 162 17.91 -14.17 33.33
CA ILE A 162 19.13 -13.57 33.87
C ILE A 162 18.79 -12.45 34.87
N VAL A 163 19.74 -12.19 35.77
CA VAL A 163 19.70 -11.10 36.75
C VAL A 163 20.73 -10.04 36.38
N LEU A 164 20.28 -8.80 36.29
CA LEU A 164 21.09 -7.62 36.03
C LEU A 164 21.20 -6.79 37.31
N ARG A 165 22.43 -6.48 37.72
CA ARG A 165 22.74 -5.70 38.93
C ARG A 165 23.43 -4.40 38.55
N GLY A 166 23.04 -3.30 39.16
CA GLY A 166 23.55 -1.98 38.82
C GLY A 166 22.95 -0.88 39.68
N ALA A 167 22.91 0.34 39.14
CA ALA A 167 22.30 1.50 39.76
C ALA A 167 21.37 2.22 38.78
N ARG A 168 20.18 2.61 39.26
CA ARG A 168 19.13 3.28 38.48
C ARG A 168 18.74 2.49 37.22
N LEU A 169 18.59 1.18 37.36
CA LEU A 169 18.19 0.26 36.29
C LEU A 169 16.68 0.25 36.02
N ALA A 170 15.85 0.73 36.96
CA ALA A 170 14.40 0.69 36.86
C ALA A 170 13.73 1.94 37.44
N ASP A 171 12.79 2.51 36.68
CA ASP A 171 12.16 3.80 36.99
C ASP A 171 10.68 3.92 36.56
N GLY A 172 10.00 2.78 36.35
CA GLY A 172 8.62 2.69 35.84
C GLY A 172 8.49 1.96 34.49
N GLY A 173 9.62 1.58 33.89
CA GLY A 173 9.71 0.70 32.71
C GLY A 173 11.14 0.58 32.20
N SER A 174 11.65 -0.64 32.05
CA SER A 174 13.02 -0.89 31.58
C SER A 174 13.07 -1.90 30.45
N ASP A 175 14.03 -1.72 29.56
CA ASP A 175 14.34 -2.65 28.48
C ASP A 175 15.72 -3.23 28.70
N VAL A 176 15.83 -4.56 28.64
CA VAL A 176 17.13 -5.23 28.64
C VAL A 176 17.50 -5.53 27.20
N LEU A 177 18.65 -5.01 26.77
CA LEU A 177 19.16 -5.14 25.42
C LEU A 177 20.31 -6.15 25.40
N PHE A 178 20.28 -7.06 24.43
CA PHE A 178 21.27 -8.08 24.13
C PHE A 178 21.75 -7.83 22.69
N GLY A 179 22.78 -6.99 22.54
CA GLY A 179 23.14 -6.42 21.24
C GLY A 179 21.95 -5.65 20.63
N SER A 180 21.50 -6.08 19.45
CA SER A 180 20.32 -5.51 18.75
C SER A 180 18.98 -6.09 19.24
N ALA A 181 19.00 -7.14 20.06
CA ALA A 181 17.81 -7.83 20.54
C ALA A 181 17.32 -7.25 21.87
N ARG A 182 16.01 -7.23 22.10
CA ARG A 182 15.43 -6.86 23.40
C ARG A 182 14.88 -8.10 24.10
N GLY A 183 15.34 -8.35 25.33
CA GLY A 183 14.78 -9.36 26.21
C GLY A 183 13.50 -8.90 26.91
N ARG A 184 12.74 -9.86 27.44
CA ARG A 184 11.50 -9.58 28.17
C ARG A 184 11.81 -9.40 29.65
N VAL A 185 11.61 -8.20 30.19
CA VAL A 185 11.71 -7.97 31.64
C VAL A 185 10.57 -8.72 32.34
N VAL A 186 10.93 -9.56 33.31
CA VAL A 186 10.00 -10.36 34.11
C VAL A 186 9.86 -9.83 35.54
N GLY A 187 10.81 -9.02 36.00
CA GLY A 187 10.74 -8.37 37.29
C GLY A 187 11.77 -7.25 37.41
N ALA A 188 11.43 -6.20 38.15
CA ALA A 188 12.34 -5.12 38.53
C ALA A 188 12.12 -4.79 40.01
N PRO A 189 12.54 -5.68 40.93
CA PRO A 189 12.23 -5.55 42.36
C PRO A 189 12.88 -4.34 43.04
N SER A 190 13.90 -3.74 42.42
CA SER A 190 14.50 -2.48 42.87
C SER A 190 15.09 -1.69 41.69
N ASP A 191 15.48 -0.45 41.94
CA ASP A 191 16.25 0.38 41.00
C ASP A 191 17.70 -0.12 40.79
N THR A 192 18.12 -1.18 41.51
CA THR A 192 19.46 -1.78 41.42
C THR A 192 19.43 -3.20 40.86
N LEU A 193 18.25 -3.76 40.61
CA LEU A 193 18.08 -5.14 40.18
C LEU A 193 16.94 -5.29 39.16
N VAL A 194 17.26 -5.84 37.99
CA VAL A 194 16.30 -6.18 36.93
C VAL A 194 16.47 -7.66 36.57
N GLN A 195 15.36 -8.35 36.37
CA GLN A 195 15.31 -9.73 35.88
C GLN A 195 14.71 -9.74 34.48
N ALA A 196 15.37 -10.40 33.54
CA ALA A 196 14.91 -10.50 32.17
C ALA A 196 15.12 -11.89 31.58
N VAL A 197 14.18 -12.30 30.74
CA VAL A 197 14.28 -13.48 29.90
C VAL A 197 15.09 -13.14 28.66
N VAL A 198 16.13 -13.93 28.40
CA VAL A 198 17.00 -13.86 27.23
C VAL A 198 16.15 -14.10 25.97
N PRO A 199 16.24 -13.25 24.95
CA PRO A 199 15.42 -13.40 23.75
C PRO A 199 15.72 -14.72 23.00
N PRO A 200 14.72 -15.28 22.29
CA PRO A 200 14.80 -16.61 21.67
C PRO A 200 15.79 -16.72 20.49
N CYS A 201 16.44 -15.62 20.10
CA CYS A 201 17.26 -15.58 18.89
C CYS A 201 18.50 -14.71 19.06
N LEU A 202 19.51 -15.23 19.73
CA LEU A 202 20.82 -14.57 19.86
C LEU A 202 21.89 -15.30 19.06
N PRO A 203 22.87 -14.57 18.48
CA PRO A 203 24.04 -15.21 17.90
C PRO A 203 24.81 -15.96 19.01
N SER A 204 25.31 -17.15 18.69
CA SER A 204 26.20 -17.84 19.62
C SER A 204 27.53 -17.10 19.73
N GLY A 205 28.05 -16.95 20.95
CA GLY A 205 29.31 -16.26 21.23
C GLY A 205 29.10 -14.99 22.03
N ALA A 206 30.00 -14.02 21.86
CA ALA A 206 30.01 -12.79 22.66
C ALA A 206 28.80 -11.90 22.34
N VAL A 207 28.08 -11.47 23.37
CA VAL A 207 26.93 -10.55 23.30
C VAL A 207 27.09 -9.46 24.35
N SER A 208 26.94 -8.20 23.94
CA SER A 208 26.93 -7.04 24.85
C SER A 208 25.53 -6.85 25.44
N VAL A 209 25.43 -6.75 26.77
CA VAL A 209 24.16 -6.54 27.47
C VAL A 209 24.11 -5.14 28.06
N ALA A 210 22.98 -4.43 27.90
CA ALA A 210 22.74 -3.11 28.47
C ALA A 210 21.29 -2.98 28.96
N VAL A 211 21.03 -2.02 29.84
CA VAL A 211 19.67 -1.68 30.29
C VAL A 211 19.32 -0.28 29.78
N ARG A 212 18.14 -0.14 29.19
CA ARG A 212 17.54 1.15 28.88
C ARG A 212 16.43 1.43 29.89
N THR A 213 16.50 2.56 30.55
CA THR A 213 15.56 3.04 31.58
C THR A 213 15.13 4.45 31.20
N GLY A 214 13.84 4.62 30.92
CA GLY A 214 13.35 5.80 30.19
C GLY A 214 14.12 6.02 28.87
N SER A 215 14.77 7.17 28.76
CA SER A 215 15.58 7.59 27.61
C SER A 215 17.09 7.37 27.80
N ALA A 216 17.53 6.91 28.97
CA ALA A 216 18.93 6.62 29.28
C ALA A 216 19.28 5.15 28.97
N THR A 217 20.51 4.91 28.51
CA THR A 217 21.05 3.54 28.36
C THR A 217 22.32 3.43 29.20
N THR A 218 22.47 2.31 29.91
CA THR A 218 23.67 2.03 30.71
C THR A 218 24.91 1.81 29.83
N ASN A 219 26.08 1.70 30.46
CA ASN A 219 27.21 0.99 29.86
C ASN A 219 26.82 -0.45 29.49
N SER A 220 27.59 -1.06 28.57
CA SER A 220 27.40 -2.46 28.18
C SER A 220 28.33 -3.39 28.95
N VAL A 221 27.81 -4.55 29.35
CA VAL A 221 28.56 -5.65 29.97
C VAL A 221 28.70 -6.79 28.96
N PRO A 222 29.92 -7.28 28.66
CA PRO A 222 30.11 -8.41 27.75
C PRO A 222 29.68 -9.72 28.42
N THR A 223 28.98 -10.56 27.66
CA THR A 223 28.45 -11.86 28.10
C THR A 223 28.56 -12.88 26.96
N VAL A 224 28.21 -14.13 27.21
CA VAL A 224 28.25 -15.21 26.20
C VAL A 224 26.87 -15.84 26.04
N SER A 225 26.37 -15.86 24.80
CA SER A 225 25.15 -16.59 24.45
C SER A 225 25.46 -17.95 23.84
N LEU A 226 24.76 -18.98 24.32
CA LEU A 226 24.74 -20.31 23.75
C LEU A 226 23.48 -20.45 22.89
N SER A 227 23.63 -20.73 21.60
CA SER A 227 22.50 -21.01 20.71
C SER A 227 22.43 -22.51 20.45
N ALA A 228 21.25 -23.10 20.67
CA ALA A 228 20.96 -24.51 20.36
C ALA A 228 20.38 -24.71 18.95
N ASP A 229 20.04 -23.63 18.23
CA ASP A 229 19.34 -23.74 16.95
C ASP A 229 20.25 -24.18 15.81
N ALA A 230 19.78 -25.13 15.01
CA ALA A 230 20.50 -25.58 13.84
C ALA A 230 20.54 -24.48 12.76
N PRO A 231 21.63 -24.38 11.97
CA PRO A 231 21.68 -23.49 10.81
C PRO A 231 20.63 -23.86 9.77
N LEU A 232 19.97 -22.86 9.19
CA LEU A 232 19.06 -23.07 8.07
C LEU A 232 19.85 -23.58 6.86
N ARG A 233 19.36 -24.67 6.26
CA ARG A 233 19.90 -25.24 5.03
C ARG A 233 18.81 -25.24 3.98
N LEU A 234 19.04 -24.53 2.88
CA LEU A 234 18.17 -24.51 1.70
C LEU A 234 19.01 -24.89 0.48
N ALA A 235 18.44 -25.58 -0.50
CA ALA A 235 19.00 -25.71 -1.84
C ALA A 235 18.78 -24.42 -2.66
N THR A 236 19.54 -24.20 -3.73
CA THR A 236 19.30 -23.05 -4.62
C THR A 236 17.90 -23.14 -5.23
N GLY A 237 17.10 -22.08 -5.11
CA GLY A 237 15.70 -22.05 -5.54
C GLY A 237 14.69 -22.55 -4.49
N GLU A 238 15.17 -23.02 -3.34
CA GLU A 238 14.35 -23.40 -2.18
C GLU A 238 14.19 -22.22 -1.22
N GLY A 239 13.01 -22.11 -0.60
CA GLY A 239 12.67 -21.04 0.31
C GLY A 239 11.72 -21.50 1.41
N ILE A 240 11.65 -20.69 2.46
CA ILE A 240 10.72 -20.86 3.58
C ILE A 240 10.18 -19.49 4.00
N THR A 241 9.06 -19.49 4.72
CA THR A 241 8.53 -18.30 5.39
C THR A 241 8.42 -18.59 6.88
N SER A 242 9.19 -17.87 7.70
CA SER A 242 9.11 -17.90 9.16
C SER A 242 8.05 -16.90 9.63
N ARG A 243 7.13 -17.31 10.51
CA ARG A 243 5.93 -16.55 10.91
C ARG A 243 5.84 -16.39 12.42
N GLY A 244 5.03 -15.42 12.86
CA GLY A 244 4.66 -15.22 14.26
C GLY A 244 5.56 -14.21 14.97
N THR A 245 5.41 -14.09 16.29
CA THR A 245 6.18 -13.13 17.11
C THR A 245 7.70 -13.36 17.08
N GLU A 246 8.12 -14.51 16.58
CA GLU A 246 9.52 -14.94 16.39
C GLU A 246 9.91 -14.98 14.90
N ALA A 247 9.17 -14.29 14.03
CA ALA A 247 9.45 -14.22 12.60
C ALA A 247 10.92 -13.89 12.35
N GLY A 248 11.58 -14.81 11.66
CA GLY A 248 12.90 -14.60 11.11
C GLY A 248 14.08 -14.99 11.97
N CYS A 249 13.96 -15.77 13.06
CA CYS A 249 15.14 -16.33 13.74
C CYS A 249 15.88 -17.37 12.87
N LEU A 250 16.72 -16.90 11.95
CA LEU A 250 17.31 -17.74 10.91
C LEU A 250 18.83 -17.60 10.93
N ARG A 251 19.52 -18.71 11.21
CA ARG A 251 20.99 -18.78 11.19
C ARG A 251 21.48 -19.20 9.82
N LEU A 252 22.18 -18.31 9.13
CA LEU A 252 22.76 -18.53 7.81
C LEU A 252 24.28 -18.63 7.96
N GLN A 253 24.83 -19.84 7.90
CA GLN A 253 26.22 -20.09 8.30
C GLN A 253 27.19 -20.44 7.18
N THR A 254 26.71 -20.71 5.97
CA THR A 254 27.61 -21.12 4.88
C THR A 254 28.12 -19.89 4.12
N PRO A 255 29.42 -19.55 4.21
CA PRO A 255 29.96 -18.36 3.58
C PRO A 255 29.77 -18.33 2.07
N GLY A 256 29.54 -17.15 1.50
CA GLY A 256 29.39 -16.94 0.07
C GLY A 256 28.02 -17.32 -0.50
N GLN A 257 27.16 -17.99 0.27
CA GLN A 257 25.78 -18.22 -0.16
C GLN A 257 24.99 -16.91 -0.20
N ARG A 258 24.10 -16.80 -1.19
CA ARG A 258 23.21 -15.65 -1.36
C ARG A 258 21.77 -16.01 -1.04
N TYR A 259 21.09 -15.09 -0.38
CA TYR A 259 19.70 -15.23 0.05
C TYR A 259 18.92 -13.97 -0.32
N LEU A 260 17.69 -14.17 -0.77
CA LEU A 260 16.67 -13.14 -0.75
C LEU A 260 15.98 -13.19 0.62
N LEU A 261 15.93 -12.07 1.33
CA LEU A 261 15.17 -11.88 2.56
C LEU A 261 13.97 -10.99 2.25
N VAL A 262 12.78 -11.41 2.66
CA VAL A 262 11.51 -10.74 2.35
C VAL A 262 10.71 -10.51 3.63
N PRO A 263 10.96 -9.42 4.38
CA PRO A 263 10.05 -8.96 5.43
C PRO A 263 8.67 -8.64 4.86
N GLN A 264 7.63 -9.05 5.58
CA GLN A 264 6.25 -8.97 5.11
C GLN A 264 5.31 -8.57 6.23
N TYR A 265 4.30 -7.76 5.88
CA TYR A 265 3.17 -7.46 6.74
C TYR A 265 1.93 -8.19 6.18
N ALA A 266 1.80 -9.48 6.48
CA ALA A 266 0.86 -10.39 5.83
C ALA A 266 -0.55 -10.38 6.46
N SER A 267 -1.13 -9.19 6.58
CA SER A 267 -2.49 -8.97 7.10
C SER A 267 -3.41 -8.41 6.01
N TYR A 268 -4.72 -8.60 6.20
CA TYR A 268 -5.76 -8.19 5.27
C TYR A 268 -6.90 -7.40 5.94
N ALA A 269 -6.65 -6.80 7.11
CA ALA A 269 -7.69 -6.09 7.85
C ALA A 269 -8.41 -5.05 6.98
N ASP A 270 -9.74 -5.09 6.98
CA ASP A 270 -10.64 -4.17 6.25
C ASP A 270 -10.60 -2.71 6.79
N SER A 271 -9.63 -2.39 7.63
CA SER A 271 -9.36 -1.06 8.18
C SER A 271 -8.38 -0.27 7.32
N VAL A 272 -8.36 1.05 7.49
CA VAL A 272 -7.41 1.99 6.86
C VAL A 272 -5.97 1.44 6.90
N PRO A 273 -5.18 1.55 5.80
CA PRO A 273 -3.75 1.23 5.77
C PRO A 273 -3.02 1.80 6.98
N ALA A 274 -2.50 0.93 7.83
CA ALA A 274 -1.84 1.34 9.06
C ALA A 274 -0.34 1.09 8.92
N GLU A 275 0.42 2.17 8.71
CA GLU A 275 1.87 2.08 8.61
C GLU A 275 2.46 1.58 9.94
N ARG A 276 3.35 0.60 9.85
CA ARG A 276 4.09 0.03 10.96
C ARG A 276 5.55 -0.03 10.58
N GLN A 277 6.39 0.40 11.52
CA GLN A 277 7.83 0.28 11.38
C GLN A 277 8.28 -1.10 11.86
N TYR A 278 9.07 -1.77 11.05
CA TYR A 278 9.75 -3.02 11.34
C TYR A 278 11.26 -2.79 11.26
N ALA A 279 12.02 -3.64 11.93
CA ALA A 279 13.46 -3.69 11.81
C ALA A 279 13.92 -5.10 11.41
N LEU A 280 14.67 -5.19 10.32
CA LEU A 280 15.39 -6.41 9.95
C LEU A 280 16.79 -6.32 10.55
N ALA A 281 17.05 -7.13 11.57
CA ALA A 281 18.36 -7.26 12.21
C ALA A 281 19.18 -8.34 11.49
N ILE A 282 20.45 -8.04 11.22
CA ILE A 282 21.44 -9.00 10.70
C ILE A 282 22.66 -8.95 11.61
N ASP A 283 22.76 -9.93 12.51
CA ASP A 283 23.79 -10.00 13.54
C ASP A 283 24.90 -11.00 13.10
N GLY A 284 26.15 -10.55 13.00
CA GLY A 284 27.31 -11.38 12.63
C GLY A 284 28.66 -10.68 12.85
N ALA A 285 29.75 -11.46 12.95
CA ALA A 285 31.09 -10.97 13.30
C ALA A 285 31.77 -10.09 12.23
N THR A 286 31.21 -10.04 11.02
CA THR A 286 31.72 -9.29 9.87
C THR A 286 30.57 -8.75 9.02
N THR A 287 30.82 -7.66 8.29
CA THR A 287 29.86 -6.96 7.44
C THR A 287 29.12 -7.89 6.48
N ALA A 288 27.80 -7.91 6.56
CA ALA A 288 26.96 -8.51 5.53
C ALA A 288 26.80 -7.48 4.40
N THR A 289 27.30 -7.80 3.21
CA THR A 289 27.07 -6.94 2.04
C THR A 289 25.72 -7.27 1.44
N MET A 290 24.80 -6.34 1.63
CA MET A 290 23.57 -6.27 0.88
C MET A 290 23.90 -5.87 -0.55
N VAL A 291 23.66 -6.76 -1.52
CA VAL A 291 24.00 -6.47 -2.92
C VAL A 291 22.90 -5.59 -3.51
N ASP A 292 23.27 -4.40 -3.98
CA ASP A 292 22.38 -3.61 -4.80
C ASP A 292 22.43 -4.16 -6.24
N ASP A 293 21.34 -4.80 -6.68
CA ASP A 293 21.18 -5.23 -8.08
C ASP A 293 20.51 -4.13 -8.92
N SER A 294 20.59 -2.86 -8.47
CA SER A 294 20.05 -1.69 -9.15
C SER A 294 20.72 -1.37 -10.49
N ALA A 295 21.71 -2.15 -10.94
CA ALA A 295 22.39 -2.01 -12.22
C ALA A 295 21.45 -2.16 -13.46
N ARG A 296 20.16 -2.42 -13.25
CA ARG A 296 19.11 -2.39 -14.29
C ARG A 296 17.88 -1.60 -13.86
N ARG A 297 18.04 -0.49 -13.14
CA ARG A 297 16.94 0.48 -13.00
C ARG A 297 16.63 1.07 -14.38
N ALA A 298 15.58 0.57 -15.03
CA ALA A 298 14.82 1.42 -15.93
C ALA A 298 14.32 2.59 -15.07
N SER A 299 14.62 3.82 -15.48
CA SER A 299 14.01 5.01 -14.92
C SER A 299 12.53 5.04 -15.32
N VAL A 300 11.72 4.20 -14.69
CA VAL A 300 10.29 4.48 -14.60
C VAL A 300 10.22 5.56 -13.54
N GLN A 301 10.06 6.82 -13.95
CA GLN A 301 9.71 7.84 -12.98
C GLN A 301 8.44 7.36 -12.28
N PRO A 302 8.44 7.21 -10.94
CA PRO A 302 7.21 6.96 -10.23
C PRO A 302 6.33 8.17 -10.53
N ALA A 303 5.21 7.96 -11.21
CA ALA A 303 4.14 8.94 -11.17
C ALA A 303 3.66 8.90 -9.72
N ALA A 304 4.21 9.78 -8.89
CA ALA A 304 3.85 9.87 -7.48
C ALA A 304 2.32 9.97 -7.38
N GLY A 305 1.68 8.92 -6.85
CA GLY A 305 0.27 8.89 -6.44
C GLY A 305 -0.64 9.78 -7.26
N ARG A 306 -0.61 9.65 -8.59
CA ARG A 306 -1.56 10.38 -9.43
C ARG A 306 -2.94 9.86 -9.02
N LEU A 307 -3.74 10.73 -8.39
CA LEU A 307 -5.19 10.54 -8.35
C LEU A 307 -5.63 10.52 -9.82
N ASP A 308 -5.71 9.31 -10.35
CA ASP A 308 -6.32 9.04 -11.65
C ASP A 308 -7.81 9.35 -11.49
N VAL A 309 -8.38 10.07 -12.46
CA VAL A 309 -9.82 10.34 -12.54
C VAL A 309 -10.61 9.04 -12.43
N ARG A 310 -10.08 7.94 -12.97
CA ARG A 310 -10.65 6.60 -12.84
C ARG A 310 -10.77 6.18 -11.38
N GLY A 311 -9.73 6.33 -10.57
CA GLY A 311 -9.74 5.91 -9.15
C GLY A 311 -10.81 6.61 -8.33
N ALA A 312 -10.99 7.92 -8.52
CA ALA A 312 -12.04 8.70 -7.83
C ALA A 312 -13.46 8.37 -8.35
N PHE A 313 -13.58 7.91 -9.60
CA PHE A 313 -14.86 7.46 -10.13
C PHE A 313 -15.25 6.08 -9.58
N GLU A 314 -14.31 5.13 -9.57
CA GLU A 314 -14.50 3.82 -8.96
C GLU A 314 -14.85 3.92 -7.47
N GLN A 315 -14.27 4.89 -6.76
CA GLN A 315 -14.67 5.23 -5.39
C GLN A 315 -16.17 5.37 -5.23
N MET A 316 -16.74 6.21 -6.09
CA MET A 316 -18.14 6.56 -6.04
C MET A 316 -19.00 5.36 -6.40
N LEU A 317 -18.62 4.60 -7.43
CA LEU A 317 -19.34 3.38 -7.85
C LEU A 317 -19.40 2.38 -6.69
N ARG A 318 -18.25 2.02 -6.13
CA ARG A 318 -18.15 1.04 -5.02
C ARG A 318 -18.82 1.52 -3.74
N ALA A 319 -18.83 2.83 -3.47
CA ALA A 319 -19.55 3.41 -2.32
C ALA A 319 -21.07 3.30 -2.51
N THR A 320 -21.55 3.61 -3.71
CA THR A 320 -22.96 3.53 -4.05
C THR A 320 -23.46 2.08 -3.99
N GLU A 321 -22.69 1.12 -4.49
CA GLU A 321 -23.02 -0.31 -4.40
C GLU A 321 -23.07 -0.81 -2.95
N ARG A 322 -22.22 -0.31 -2.05
CA ARG A 322 -22.32 -0.60 -0.61
C ARG A 322 -23.62 -0.09 0.01
N ASP A 323 -24.09 1.09 -0.42
CA ASP A 323 -25.37 1.63 0.04
C ASP A 323 -26.53 0.77 -0.45
N ILE A 324 -26.53 0.38 -1.73
CA ILE A 324 -27.54 -0.53 -2.30
C ILE A 324 -27.53 -1.87 -1.56
N ALA A 325 -26.35 -2.44 -1.28
CA ALA A 325 -26.24 -3.70 -0.56
C ALA A 325 -26.83 -3.63 0.86
N ARG A 326 -26.62 -2.51 1.57
CA ARG A 326 -27.25 -2.29 2.88
C ARG A 326 -28.77 -2.23 2.79
N ASP A 327 -29.29 -1.55 1.77
CA ASP A 327 -30.73 -1.46 1.57
C ASP A 327 -31.34 -2.83 1.18
N VAL A 328 -30.68 -3.61 0.32
CA VAL A 328 -31.12 -4.97 -0.04
C VAL A 328 -31.10 -5.90 1.17
N ALA A 329 -30.07 -5.81 2.01
CA ALA A 329 -29.98 -6.61 3.24
C ALA A 329 -31.07 -6.24 4.25
N ARG A 330 -31.39 -4.94 4.40
CA ARG A 330 -32.48 -4.47 5.26
C ARG A 330 -33.84 -5.01 4.83
N ASP A 331 -34.13 -5.00 3.53
CA ASP A 331 -35.41 -5.47 2.99
C ASP A 331 -35.57 -7.00 3.14
N ALA A 332 -34.45 -7.73 3.28
CA ALA A 332 -34.44 -9.16 3.54
C ALA A 332 -34.51 -9.53 5.03
N ALA A 333 -34.35 -8.57 5.96
CA ALA A 333 -34.48 -8.83 7.39
C ALA A 333 -35.95 -9.17 7.71
N PRO A 334 -36.22 -10.20 8.54
CA PRO A 334 -37.59 -10.48 8.97
C PRO A 334 -38.16 -9.23 9.62
N ALA A 335 -39.39 -8.84 9.24
CA ALA A 335 -40.13 -7.85 10.01
C ALA A 335 -40.19 -8.32 11.48
N GLU A 336 -39.98 -7.40 12.43
CA GLU A 336 -40.22 -7.64 13.87
C GLU A 336 -41.54 -8.42 14.05
N PRO A 337 -41.57 -9.46 14.92
CA PRO A 337 -42.73 -10.32 15.02
C PRO A 337 -43.90 -9.55 15.64
N THR A 338 -44.79 -9.01 14.81
CA THR A 338 -46.18 -8.78 15.20
C THR A 338 -46.97 -10.03 14.83
N ASP A 339 -47.46 -10.71 15.86
CA ASP A 339 -48.32 -11.90 15.78
C ASP A 339 -49.32 -11.80 14.63
N LEU A 340 -49.28 -12.79 13.71
CA LEU A 340 -50.41 -13.58 13.24
C LEU A 340 -49.98 -14.52 12.10
N GLU A 341 -50.49 -15.74 12.18
CA GLU A 341 -50.22 -16.88 11.33
C GLU A 341 -50.39 -16.61 9.83
N GLY A 342 -49.48 -17.18 9.02
CA GLY A 342 -49.80 -17.58 7.65
C GLY A 342 -49.45 -16.61 6.52
N ALA A 343 -48.17 -16.35 6.27
CA ALA A 343 -47.68 -16.01 4.93
C ALA A 343 -46.15 -16.18 4.83
N ARG A 344 -45.69 -17.39 4.49
CA ARG A 344 -44.34 -17.56 3.92
C ARG A 344 -44.40 -17.03 2.48
N ALA A 345 -44.08 -15.75 2.31
CA ALA A 345 -43.80 -15.20 0.98
C ALA A 345 -42.42 -15.72 0.54
N GLU A 346 -42.42 -16.77 -0.28
CA GLU A 346 -41.28 -17.12 -1.10
C GLU A 346 -40.92 -15.93 -1.99
N VAL A 347 -39.83 -15.23 -1.66
CA VAL A 347 -39.13 -14.42 -2.66
C VAL A 347 -38.52 -15.40 -3.64
N ARG A 348 -39.24 -15.63 -4.75
CA ARG A 348 -38.84 -16.45 -5.87
C ARG A 348 -37.48 -15.95 -6.38
N SER A 349 -36.40 -16.70 -6.13
CA SER A 349 -35.17 -16.55 -6.89
C SER A 349 -35.47 -16.87 -8.36
N PRO A 350 -35.26 -15.95 -9.32
CA PRO A 350 -35.17 -16.36 -10.71
C PRO A 350 -33.79 -16.99 -10.91
N ASN A 351 -33.76 -18.31 -11.08
CA ASN A 351 -33.00 -19.02 -12.13
C ASN A 351 -32.54 -20.41 -11.71
N THR A 352 -33.49 -21.35 -11.76
CA THR A 352 -33.31 -22.65 -12.44
C THR A 352 -34.60 -23.10 -13.15
N ALA A 353 -35.64 -22.27 -13.22
CA ALA A 353 -36.91 -22.60 -13.88
C ALA A 353 -37.21 -21.59 -15.01
N ALA A 354 -37.26 -22.13 -16.23
CA ALA A 354 -37.68 -21.52 -17.51
C ALA A 354 -36.66 -20.71 -18.32
N LEU A 355 -35.63 -21.39 -18.86
CA LEU A 355 -34.87 -20.96 -20.05
C LEU A 355 -35.65 -21.18 -21.38
N THR A 356 -36.96 -21.42 -21.34
CA THR A 356 -37.71 -21.91 -22.51
C THR A 356 -38.58 -20.88 -23.22
N ASP A 357 -38.63 -19.61 -22.77
CA ASP A 357 -39.40 -18.57 -23.47
C ASP A 357 -38.86 -17.15 -23.18
N LEU A 358 -37.58 -16.91 -23.46
CA LEU A 358 -37.02 -15.56 -23.40
C LEU A 358 -37.69 -14.67 -24.46
N PRO A 359 -38.02 -13.40 -24.14
CA PRO A 359 -38.58 -12.51 -25.13
C PRO A 359 -37.61 -12.33 -26.31
N PRO A 360 -38.13 -12.18 -27.55
CA PRO A 360 -37.30 -11.88 -28.69
C PRO A 360 -36.58 -10.54 -28.46
N PRO A 361 -35.34 -10.38 -28.94
CA PRO A 361 -34.65 -9.12 -28.80
C PRO A 361 -35.41 -8.00 -29.54
N PRO A 362 -35.31 -6.74 -29.11
CA PRO A 362 -35.89 -5.62 -29.84
C PRO A 362 -35.38 -5.61 -31.29
N SER A 363 -36.18 -5.08 -32.21
CA SER A 363 -35.79 -5.01 -33.63
C SER A 363 -34.51 -4.19 -33.80
N LEU A 364 -33.55 -4.70 -34.60
CA LEU A 364 -32.34 -3.95 -34.95
C LEU A 364 -32.71 -2.57 -35.50
N GLY A 365 -31.97 -1.55 -35.07
CA GLY A 365 -32.23 -0.16 -35.42
C GLY A 365 -33.29 0.53 -34.56
N SER A 366 -34.01 -0.17 -33.68
CA SER A 366 -34.87 0.46 -32.68
C SER A 366 -34.05 1.35 -31.73
N THR A 367 -34.70 2.35 -31.13
CA THR A 367 -34.05 3.25 -30.17
C THR A 367 -34.61 3.07 -28.77
N ARG A 368 -33.75 3.16 -27.75
CA ARG A 368 -34.11 3.17 -26.33
C ARG A 368 -33.49 4.40 -25.67
N THR A 369 -34.23 5.00 -24.73
CA THR A 369 -33.69 6.07 -23.88
C THR A 369 -33.08 5.47 -22.62
N PHE A 370 -31.89 5.94 -22.27
CA PHE A 370 -31.12 5.50 -21.10
C PHE A 370 -30.85 6.69 -20.19
N ARG A 371 -30.85 6.46 -18.87
CA ARG A 371 -30.30 7.39 -17.87
C ARG A 371 -28.82 7.06 -17.67
N VAL A 372 -27.96 8.04 -17.81
CA VAL A 372 -26.51 7.84 -17.80
C VAL A 372 -25.89 8.83 -16.83
N LEU A 373 -24.89 8.37 -16.11
CA LEU A 373 -24.09 9.17 -15.19
C LEU A 373 -23.36 10.28 -15.98
N SER A 374 -23.44 11.53 -15.50
CA SER A 374 -22.90 12.71 -16.22
C SER A 374 -21.83 13.47 -15.44
N ARG A 375 -21.46 13.01 -14.24
CA ARG A 375 -20.38 13.56 -13.40
C ARG A 375 -19.65 12.47 -12.63
N LEU A 376 -18.33 12.61 -12.50
CA LEU A 376 -17.50 11.62 -11.79
C LEU A 376 -17.88 11.39 -10.32
N ASP A 377 -18.53 12.34 -9.67
CA ASP A 377 -18.95 12.25 -8.27
C ASP A 377 -20.29 11.53 -8.06
N GLY A 378 -20.92 11.01 -9.13
CA GLY A 378 -22.19 10.27 -9.02
C GLY A 378 -23.42 11.15 -8.77
N THR A 379 -23.25 12.47 -8.70
CA THR A 379 -24.32 13.38 -8.26
C THR A 379 -25.29 13.77 -9.38
N ALA A 380 -24.92 13.54 -10.64
CA ALA A 380 -25.70 13.99 -11.79
C ALA A 380 -25.89 12.88 -12.83
N PHE A 381 -27.08 12.91 -13.43
CA PHE A 381 -27.51 12.01 -14.48
C PHE A 381 -28.11 12.81 -15.62
N THR A 382 -27.94 12.31 -16.84
CA THR A 382 -28.61 12.83 -18.03
C THR A 382 -29.27 11.70 -18.78
N SER A 383 -30.31 12.01 -19.56
CA SER A 383 -30.90 11.03 -20.46
C SER A 383 -30.21 11.11 -21.82
N THR A 384 -30.02 9.96 -22.47
CA THR A 384 -29.61 9.88 -23.88
C THR A 384 -30.44 8.85 -24.62
N THR A 385 -30.53 8.99 -25.94
CA THR A 385 -31.21 8.03 -26.81
C THR A 385 -30.17 7.27 -27.64
N ALA A 386 -30.21 5.95 -27.57
CA ALA A 386 -29.28 5.11 -28.30
C ALA A 386 -30.02 4.13 -29.21
N ARG A 387 -29.39 3.78 -30.32
CA ARG A 387 -29.90 2.85 -31.32
C ARG A 387 -29.34 1.46 -31.06
N LEU A 388 -30.18 0.42 -31.08
CA LEU A 388 -29.74 -0.97 -31.06
C LEU A 388 -29.03 -1.28 -32.37
N ARG A 389 -27.74 -1.60 -32.30
CA ARG A 389 -26.88 -1.87 -33.47
C ARG A 389 -26.47 -3.33 -33.59
N TYR A 390 -26.53 -4.10 -32.51
CA TYR A 390 -26.33 -5.55 -32.52
C TYR A 390 -27.22 -6.22 -31.47
N ALA A 391 -27.76 -7.39 -31.81
CA ALA A 391 -28.53 -8.23 -30.91
C ALA A 391 -28.06 -9.68 -31.05
N GLY A 392 -27.42 -10.19 -30.00
CA GLY A 392 -26.92 -11.55 -29.89
C GLY A 392 -27.77 -12.42 -28.97
N THR A 393 -27.20 -13.55 -28.58
CA THR A 393 -27.82 -14.50 -27.64
C THR A 393 -27.78 -13.97 -26.21
N ASN A 394 -26.64 -13.40 -25.82
CA ASN A 394 -26.29 -12.96 -24.47
C ASN A 394 -26.12 -11.45 -24.37
N ILE A 395 -26.08 -10.71 -25.49
CA ILE A 395 -25.78 -9.27 -25.51
C ILE A 395 -26.68 -8.45 -26.43
N LEU A 396 -27.02 -7.24 -26.00
CA LEU A 396 -27.57 -6.15 -26.83
C LEU A 396 -26.61 -4.97 -26.83
N LEU A 397 -26.14 -4.53 -28.01
CA LEU A 397 -25.25 -3.37 -28.13
C LEU A 397 -26.02 -2.16 -28.66
N TYR A 398 -26.15 -1.15 -27.81
CA TYR A 398 -26.71 0.14 -28.13
C TYR A 398 -25.58 1.16 -28.34
N GLU A 399 -25.62 1.87 -29.46
CA GLU A 399 -24.76 3.03 -29.71
C GLU A 399 -25.59 4.31 -29.65
N ASP A 400 -25.14 5.26 -28.85
CA ASP A 400 -25.76 6.57 -28.71
C ASP A 400 -25.83 7.31 -30.05
N VAL A 401 -27.00 7.86 -30.38
CA VAL A 401 -27.20 8.58 -31.65
C VAL A 401 -26.37 9.87 -31.75
N GLY A 402 -25.87 10.36 -30.62
CA GLY A 402 -24.99 11.53 -30.52
C GLY A 402 -23.49 11.21 -30.58
N ALA A 403 -23.09 9.97 -30.89
CA ALA A 403 -21.68 9.59 -31.03
C ALA A 403 -20.99 10.43 -32.13
N PRO A 404 -19.84 11.12 -31.85
CA PRO A 404 -19.15 11.97 -32.82
C PRO A 404 -18.68 11.22 -34.07
N ALA A 405 -18.23 9.98 -33.91
CA ALA A 405 -17.83 9.10 -34.99
C ALA A 405 -18.49 7.71 -34.83
N PRO A 406 -19.72 7.54 -35.34
CA PRO A 406 -20.45 6.29 -35.22
C PRO A 406 -19.69 5.11 -35.81
N LEU A 407 -19.74 3.96 -35.15
CA LEU A 407 -19.11 2.73 -35.62
C LEU A 407 -19.77 2.22 -36.92
N ALA A 408 -18.95 1.67 -37.82
CA ALA A 408 -19.46 0.92 -38.96
C ALA A 408 -20.15 -0.38 -38.49
N ASP A 409 -21.20 -0.80 -39.20
CA ASP A 409 -21.97 -2.01 -38.82
C ASP A 409 -21.11 -3.27 -38.74
N THR A 410 -20.09 -3.38 -39.59
CA THR A 410 -19.12 -4.49 -39.54
C THR A 410 -18.32 -4.49 -38.24
N THR A 411 -17.88 -3.32 -37.77
CA THR A 411 -17.17 -3.17 -36.49
C THR A 411 -18.06 -3.49 -35.30
N VAL A 412 -19.30 -3.00 -35.32
CA VAL A 412 -20.29 -3.31 -34.28
C VAL A 412 -20.58 -4.82 -34.23
N THR A 413 -20.76 -5.44 -35.40
CA THR A 413 -20.98 -6.89 -35.50
C THR A 413 -19.78 -7.68 -34.98
N GLN A 414 -18.56 -7.28 -35.32
CA GLN A 414 -17.33 -7.92 -34.81
C GLN A 414 -17.23 -7.83 -33.29
N LEU A 415 -17.54 -6.67 -32.71
CA LEU A 415 -17.52 -6.47 -31.27
C LEU A 415 -18.61 -7.29 -30.56
N GLY A 416 -19.83 -7.25 -31.11
CA GLY A 416 -20.98 -8.01 -30.62
C GLY A 416 -20.72 -9.51 -30.65
N ASP A 417 -20.27 -10.05 -31.80
CA ASP A 417 -19.95 -11.47 -31.95
C ASP A 417 -18.81 -11.92 -31.02
N LEU A 418 -17.80 -11.06 -30.81
CA LEU A 418 -16.70 -11.35 -29.89
C LEU A 418 -17.22 -11.50 -28.46
N PHE A 419 -18.06 -10.59 -27.99
CA PHE A 419 -18.63 -10.72 -26.66
C PHE A 419 -19.55 -11.94 -26.57
N ASP A 420 -20.54 -12.02 -27.47
CA ASP A 420 -21.62 -13.01 -27.45
C ASP A 420 -21.11 -14.45 -27.44
N ARG A 421 -20.06 -14.72 -28.22
CA ARG A 421 -19.54 -16.07 -28.47
C ARG A 421 -18.25 -16.40 -27.73
N THR A 422 -17.61 -15.44 -27.08
CA THR A 422 -16.30 -15.65 -26.44
C THR A 422 -16.23 -15.01 -25.06
N LEU A 423 -16.41 -13.70 -24.96
CA LEU A 423 -16.16 -13.00 -23.69
C LEU A 423 -17.20 -13.35 -22.62
N TYR A 424 -18.48 -13.47 -23.01
CA TYR A 424 -19.55 -13.87 -22.10
C TYR A 424 -19.26 -15.23 -21.46
N GLU A 425 -18.90 -16.24 -22.26
CA GLU A 425 -18.63 -17.59 -21.77
C GLU A 425 -17.42 -17.62 -20.82
N ILE A 426 -16.35 -16.85 -21.11
CA ILE A 426 -15.16 -16.78 -20.26
C ILE A 426 -15.53 -16.39 -18.83
N ASP A 427 -16.30 -15.32 -18.66
CA ASP A 427 -16.65 -14.82 -17.33
C ASP A 427 -17.78 -15.63 -16.69
N ALA A 428 -18.83 -15.94 -17.45
CA ALA A 428 -19.99 -16.67 -16.93
C ALA A 428 -19.61 -18.05 -16.39
N THR A 429 -18.69 -18.75 -17.07
CA THR A 429 -18.19 -20.06 -16.62
C THR A 429 -17.19 -19.96 -15.47
N THR A 430 -16.42 -18.88 -15.39
CA THR A 430 -15.36 -18.73 -14.38
C THR A 430 -15.86 -18.15 -13.07
N PHE A 431 -16.71 -17.14 -13.12
CA PHE A 431 -17.16 -16.37 -11.95
C PHE A 431 -18.59 -16.70 -11.54
N GLY A 432 -19.45 -17.10 -12.49
CA GLY A 432 -20.88 -17.35 -12.29
C GLY A 432 -21.72 -16.45 -13.18
N THR A 433 -23.04 -16.48 -13.02
CA THR A 433 -23.96 -15.72 -13.87
C THR A 433 -24.33 -14.36 -13.25
N GLU A 434 -24.69 -13.43 -14.13
CA GLU A 434 -25.39 -12.19 -13.86
C GLU A 434 -26.85 -12.41 -13.39
N SER A 435 -27.52 -11.33 -13.00
CA SER A 435 -28.97 -11.30 -12.77
C SER A 435 -29.73 -11.13 -14.10
N ASP A 436 -31.07 -11.13 -14.06
CA ASP A 436 -31.91 -10.73 -15.21
C ASP A 436 -33.07 -9.86 -14.69
N ILE A 437 -32.75 -8.60 -14.32
CA ILE A 437 -33.68 -7.68 -13.65
C ILE A 437 -34.75 -7.17 -14.62
N ASP A 438 -34.43 -6.98 -15.90
CA ASP A 438 -35.42 -6.57 -16.92
C ASP A 438 -36.10 -7.74 -17.64
N GLY A 439 -35.70 -8.98 -17.36
CA GLY A 439 -36.32 -10.19 -17.90
C GLY A 439 -36.07 -10.38 -19.40
N ASN A 440 -35.05 -9.72 -19.96
CA ASN A 440 -34.75 -9.77 -21.38
C ASN A 440 -33.77 -10.92 -21.73
N GLY A 441 -33.13 -11.51 -20.71
CA GLY A 441 -32.16 -12.61 -20.81
C GLY A 441 -30.82 -12.25 -21.44
N ARG A 442 -30.47 -10.97 -21.49
CA ARG A 442 -29.28 -10.43 -22.18
C ARG A 442 -28.70 -9.25 -21.42
N VAL A 443 -27.37 -9.16 -21.43
CA VAL A 443 -26.64 -7.99 -20.97
C VAL A 443 -26.71 -6.89 -22.01
N ILE A 444 -26.86 -5.65 -21.57
CA ILE A 444 -26.87 -4.47 -22.43
C ILE A 444 -25.54 -3.75 -22.33
N VAL A 445 -24.98 -3.39 -23.47
CA VAL A 445 -23.85 -2.46 -23.57
C VAL A 445 -24.34 -1.15 -24.17
N LEU A 446 -24.17 -0.07 -23.41
CA LEU A 446 -24.41 1.28 -23.92
C LEU A 446 -23.08 1.97 -24.24
N MET A 447 -22.79 2.09 -25.54
CA MET A 447 -21.66 2.88 -26.03
C MET A 447 -22.13 4.33 -26.21
N THR A 448 -21.60 5.26 -25.41
CA THR A 448 -22.07 6.66 -25.40
C THR A 448 -20.95 7.69 -25.23
N PRO A 449 -21.00 8.83 -25.95
CA PRO A 449 -20.08 9.96 -25.75
C PRO A 449 -20.21 10.61 -24.37
N LEU A 450 -21.25 10.28 -23.61
CA LEU A 450 -21.35 10.72 -22.22
C LEU A 450 -20.27 10.11 -21.34
N VAL A 451 -19.81 8.88 -21.63
CA VAL A 451 -18.66 8.28 -20.94
C VAL A 451 -17.39 9.06 -21.29
N ASN A 452 -17.18 9.42 -22.56
CA ASN A 452 -16.06 10.30 -22.94
C ASN A 452 -16.10 11.62 -22.14
N ALA A 453 -17.29 12.22 -22.02
CA ALA A 453 -17.50 13.50 -21.37
C ALA A 453 -17.41 13.47 -19.83
N LEU A 454 -17.33 12.28 -19.19
CA LEU A 454 -17.09 12.19 -17.75
C LEU A 454 -15.76 12.82 -17.36
N THR A 455 -14.78 12.80 -18.26
CA THR A 455 -13.45 13.35 -18.04
C THR A 455 -13.23 14.56 -18.96
N SER A 456 -12.85 15.71 -18.40
CA SER A 456 -12.51 16.87 -19.25
C SER A 456 -11.25 16.61 -20.10
N ALA A 457 -11.09 17.29 -21.24
CA ALA A 457 -9.90 17.12 -22.09
C ALA A 457 -8.56 17.36 -21.35
N ALA A 458 -8.55 18.33 -20.44
CA ALA A 458 -7.38 18.62 -19.60
C ALA A 458 -7.08 17.47 -18.62
N GLN A 459 -8.11 16.90 -18.00
CA GLN A 459 -7.96 15.73 -17.14
C GLN A 459 -7.54 14.50 -17.94
N CYS A 460 -8.16 14.21 -19.09
CA CYS A 460 -7.77 13.05 -19.89
C CYS A 460 -6.27 13.05 -20.20
N THR A 461 -5.75 14.19 -20.65
CA THR A 461 -4.33 14.34 -21.03
C THR A 461 -3.39 14.20 -19.83
N SER A 462 -3.85 14.56 -18.62
CA SER A 462 -3.00 14.70 -17.44
C SER A 462 -3.33 13.74 -16.30
N GLN A 463 -4.39 12.95 -16.35
CA GLN A 463 -4.86 12.14 -15.24
C GLN A 463 -5.48 10.81 -15.70
N GLY A 464 -5.66 10.58 -17.01
CA GLY A 464 -6.38 9.41 -17.51
C GLY A 464 -7.87 9.70 -17.71
N TYR A 465 -8.61 8.70 -18.18
CA TYR A 465 -10.04 8.80 -18.51
C TYR A 465 -10.78 7.51 -18.15
N VAL A 466 -12.11 7.58 -18.10
CA VAL A 466 -12.99 6.43 -17.85
C VAL A 466 -13.30 5.72 -19.19
N PRO A 467 -12.83 4.48 -19.43
CA PRO A 467 -13.13 3.76 -20.68
C PRO A 467 -14.51 3.09 -20.65
N GLY A 468 -15.00 2.74 -19.47
CA GLY A 468 -16.28 2.11 -19.24
C GLY A 468 -16.53 1.90 -17.75
N TYR A 469 -17.73 1.48 -17.41
CA TYR A 469 -18.11 1.12 -16.04
C TYR A 469 -19.39 0.29 -15.99
N PHE A 470 -19.44 -0.62 -15.02
CA PHE A 470 -20.66 -1.16 -14.45
C PHE A 470 -21.15 -0.24 -13.31
N PHE A 471 -22.47 -0.08 -13.18
CA PHE A 471 -23.06 0.69 -12.10
C PHE A 471 -24.23 -0.05 -11.44
N GLY A 472 -24.05 -0.50 -10.20
CA GLY A 472 -25.06 -1.28 -9.48
C GLY A 472 -26.43 -0.60 -9.32
N VAL A 473 -26.53 0.72 -9.50
CA VAL A 473 -27.82 1.45 -9.52
C VAL A 473 -28.75 0.93 -10.60
N ASP A 474 -28.22 0.48 -11.75
CA ASP A 474 -29.06 -0.06 -12.82
C ASP A 474 -29.74 -1.38 -12.44
N LEU A 475 -29.26 -2.05 -11.40
CA LEU A 475 -29.89 -3.25 -10.83
C LEU A 475 -30.81 -2.93 -9.63
N ASP A 476 -30.80 -1.70 -9.09
CA ASP A 476 -31.71 -1.26 -8.04
C ASP A 476 -32.99 -0.67 -8.62
N THR A 477 -34.05 -1.49 -8.69
CA THR A 477 -35.35 -1.11 -9.26
C THR A 477 -36.05 0.04 -8.51
N ARG A 478 -35.65 0.32 -7.27
CA ARG A 478 -36.18 1.42 -6.43
C ARG A 478 -35.53 2.76 -6.78
N ASN A 479 -34.33 2.75 -7.37
CA ASN A 479 -33.61 3.96 -7.67
C ASN A 479 -34.20 4.64 -8.92
N LYS A 480 -34.60 5.92 -8.79
CA LYS A 480 -35.18 6.70 -9.90
C LYS A 480 -34.22 6.91 -11.09
N ASN A 481 -32.92 6.77 -10.86
CA ASN A 481 -31.89 6.91 -11.90
C ASN A 481 -31.53 5.57 -12.56
N SER A 482 -32.08 4.46 -12.07
CA SER A 482 -31.87 3.12 -12.61
C SER A 482 -32.50 2.95 -14.00
N ASN A 483 -31.79 2.28 -14.91
CA ASN A 483 -32.35 1.73 -16.14
C ASN A 483 -33.00 0.35 -15.96
N ARG A 484 -32.96 -0.20 -14.74
CA ARG A 484 -33.60 -1.44 -14.30
C ARG A 484 -33.20 -2.67 -15.11
N GLY A 485 -31.91 -2.83 -15.41
CA GLY A 485 -31.41 -3.97 -16.17
C GLY A 485 -29.90 -4.08 -16.13
N GLU A 486 -29.40 -5.22 -16.60
CA GLU A 486 -27.99 -5.59 -16.68
C GLU A 486 -27.27 -4.72 -17.72
N ILE A 487 -26.81 -3.55 -17.32
CA ILE A 487 -26.15 -2.60 -18.21
C ILE A 487 -24.73 -2.32 -17.72
N TYR A 488 -23.79 -2.27 -18.66
CA TYR A 488 -22.54 -1.54 -18.49
C TYR A 488 -22.31 -0.57 -19.65
N TYR A 489 -21.53 0.46 -19.37
CA TYR A 489 -21.33 1.62 -20.24
C TYR A 489 -19.93 1.63 -20.82
N SER A 490 -19.77 2.11 -22.04
CA SER A 490 -18.44 2.34 -22.62
C SER A 490 -18.36 3.66 -23.37
N PHE A 491 -17.13 4.17 -23.46
CA PHE A 491 -16.77 5.26 -24.36
C PHE A 491 -16.94 4.88 -25.84
N VAL A 492 -17.01 5.90 -26.70
CA VAL A 492 -17.12 5.79 -28.16
C VAL A 492 -15.92 6.44 -28.86
N PRO A 493 -15.67 6.13 -30.14
CA PRO A 493 -14.72 6.89 -30.94
C PRO A 493 -15.07 8.38 -30.99
N ASP A 494 -14.07 9.20 -30.72
CA ASP A 494 -14.13 10.66 -30.78
C ASP A 494 -12.78 11.17 -31.30
N PRO A 495 -12.46 10.96 -32.60
CA PRO A 495 -11.15 11.30 -33.15
C PRO A 495 -10.89 12.81 -33.16
N GLY A 496 -11.93 13.63 -33.09
CA GLY A 496 -11.84 15.09 -33.00
C GLY A 496 -11.60 15.61 -31.58
N GLY A 497 -11.85 14.80 -30.55
CA GLY A 497 -11.82 15.26 -29.15
C GLY A 497 -12.93 16.27 -28.87
N GLU A 498 -14.13 16.05 -29.41
CA GLU A 498 -15.28 16.94 -29.21
C GLU A 498 -15.83 16.88 -27.78
N ARG A 499 -15.66 15.74 -27.10
CA ARG A 499 -16.17 15.49 -25.74
C ARG A 499 -15.07 15.50 -24.69
N SER A 500 -13.87 15.07 -25.06
CA SER A 500 -12.70 15.00 -24.18
C SER A 500 -11.40 15.10 -24.99
N CYS A 501 -10.37 14.36 -24.63
CA CYS A 501 -9.22 14.12 -25.50
C CYS A 501 -9.61 13.25 -26.72
N PRO A 502 -8.82 13.27 -27.81
CA PRO A 502 -9.08 12.42 -28.97
C PRO A 502 -8.99 10.92 -28.66
N HIS A 503 -10.00 10.16 -29.07
CA HIS A 503 -10.03 8.69 -29.02
C HIS A 503 -10.25 8.12 -30.43
N ARG A 504 -9.20 7.55 -31.02
CA ARG A 504 -9.29 6.96 -32.38
C ARG A 504 -9.97 5.60 -32.31
N LEU A 505 -10.63 5.23 -33.42
CA LEU A 505 -11.29 3.93 -33.55
C LEU A 505 -10.39 2.74 -33.17
N GLY A 506 -9.14 2.73 -33.65
CA GLY A 506 -8.20 1.65 -33.35
C GLY A 506 -7.88 1.51 -31.86
N ASP A 507 -7.75 2.63 -31.15
CA ASP A 507 -7.47 2.66 -29.71
C ASP A 507 -8.69 2.17 -28.92
N VAL A 508 -9.89 2.62 -29.31
CA VAL A 508 -11.17 2.17 -28.72
C VAL A 508 -11.34 0.66 -28.90
N MET A 509 -11.18 0.16 -30.12
CA MET A 509 -11.37 -1.27 -30.42
C MET A 509 -10.31 -2.17 -29.77
N ALA A 510 -9.11 -1.64 -29.48
CA ALA A 510 -8.10 -2.36 -28.73
C ALA A 510 -8.46 -2.47 -27.24
N LEU A 511 -9.13 -1.47 -26.67
CA LEU A 511 -9.42 -1.40 -25.23
C LEU A 511 -10.73 -2.09 -24.83
N LEU A 512 -11.80 -1.92 -25.63
CA LEU A 512 -13.15 -2.36 -25.28
C LEU A 512 -13.27 -3.84 -24.89
N PRO A 513 -12.65 -4.81 -25.61
CA PRO A 513 -12.80 -6.23 -25.25
C PRO A 513 -12.34 -6.56 -23.83
N ALA A 514 -11.26 -5.93 -23.36
CA ALA A 514 -10.77 -6.12 -21.99
C ALA A 514 -11.70 -5.43 -20.99
N THR A 515 -12.16 -4.22 -21.30
CA THR A 515 -13.15 -3.50 -20.49
C THR A 515 -14.46 -4.28 -20.36
N PHE A 516 -14.92 -4.97 -21.41
CA PHE A 516 -16.17 -5.74 -21.35
C PHE A 516 -16.08 -6.91 -20.37
N LEU A 517 -14.95 -7.64 -20.37
CA LEU A 517 -14.70 -8.67 -19.35
C LEU A 517 -14.62 -8.06 -17.94
N HIS A 518 -13.92 -6.92 -17.81
CA HIS A 518 -13.76 -6.22 -16.54
C HIS A 518 -15.11 -5.83 -15.90
N GLU A 519 -15.96 -5.16 -16.67
CA GLU A 519 -17.25 -4.68 -16.17
C GLU A 519 -18.27 -5.82 -16.00
N PHE A 520 -18.20 -6.86 -16.84
CA PHE A 520 -19.07 -8.01 -16.69
C PHE A 520 -18.73 -8.82 -15.42
N GLN A 521 -17.44 -8.95 -15.08
CA GLN A 521 -17.04 -9.51 -13.79
C GLN A 521 -17.66 -8.73 -12.62
N HIS A 522 -17.65 -7.40 -12.65
CA HIS A 522 -18.25 -6.58 -11.60
C HIS A 522 -19.75 -6.81 -11.45
N MET A 523 -20.46 -6.91 -12.58
CA MET A 523 -21.88 -7.22 -12.61
C MET A 523 -22.19 -8.59 -12.00
N ILE A 524 -21.43 -9.63 -12.40
CA ILE A 524 -21.55 -10.98 -11.82
C ILE A 524 -21.26 -10.95 -10.32
N SER A 525 -20.18 -10.28 -9.91
CA SER A 525 -19.79 -10.13 -8.50
C SER A 525 -20.90 -9.47 -7.67
N PHE A 526 -21.47 -8.38 -8.17
CA PHE A 526 -22.59 -7.69 -7.52
C PHE A 526 -23.81 -8.60 -7.40
N ASN A 527 -24.17 -9.32 -8.46
CA ASN A 527 -25.26 -10.29 -8.41
C ASN A 527 -25.02 -11.37 -7.34
N GLN A 528 -23.84 -12.00 -7.35
CA GLN A 528 -23.54 -13.13 -6.48
C GLN A 528 -23.44 -12.73 -4.99
N HIS A 529 -22.79 -11.59 -4.68
CA HIS A 529 -22.65 -11.13 -3.30
C HIS A 529 -23.92 -10.45 -2.76
N VAL A 530 -24.56 -9.59 -3.57
CA VAL A 530 -25.64 -8.70 -3.09
C VAL A 530 -27.02 -9.26 -3.42
N LEU A 531 -27.30 -9.59 -4.67
CA LEU A 531 -28.67 -9.94 -5.09
C LEU A 531 -29.04 -11.38 -4.71
N VAL A 532 -28.16 -12.35 -4.98
CA VAL A 532 -28.37 -13.76 -4.66
C VAL A 532 -28.24 -14.01 -3.15
N ARG A 533 -27.16 -13.49 -2.53
CA ARG A 533 -26.81 -13.83 -1.14
C ARG A 533 -27.22 -12.80 -0.11
N ARG A 534 -27.76 -11.65 -0.53
CA ARG A 534 -28.18 -10.55 0.37
C ARG A 534 -27.05 -10.07 1.29
N GLY A 535 -25.81 -10.24 0.84
CA GLY A 535 -24.61 -9.87 1.57
C GLY A 535 -24.15 -8.46 1.24
N SER A 536 -22.99 -8.10 1.78
CA SER A 536 -22.28 -6.91 1.34
C SER A 536 -21.49 -7.20 0.05
N VAL A 537 -21.20 -6.17 -0.74
CA VAL A 537 -20.28 -6.26 -1.89
C VAL A 537 -18.92 -6.84 -1.49
N GLU A 538 -18.13 -7.34 -2.43
CA GLU A 538 -16.75 -7.74 -2.16
C GLU A 538 -15.88 -6.51 -1.76
N ALA A 539 -14.80 -6.76 -1.00
CA ALA A 539 -13.76 -5.79 -0.74
C ALA A 539 -13.13 -5.31 -2.05
N VAL A 540 -12.89 -4.00 -2.14
CA VAL A 540 -12.46 -3.34 -3.38
C VAL A 540 -11.23 -4.02 -3.98
N TRP A 541 -10.20 -4.30 -3.17
CA TRP A 541 -8.96 -4.91 -3.65
C TRP A 541 -9.17 -6.26 -4.35
N LEU A 542 -10.07 -7.08 -3.80
CA LEU A 542 -10.33 -8.42 -4.30
C LEU A 542 -11.24 -8.34 -5.54
N ASN A 543 -12.25 -7.47 -5.51
CA ASN A 543 -13.16 -7.28 -6.65
C ASN A 543 -12.42 -6.75 -7.89
N GLU A 544 -11.64 -5.67 -7.74
CA GLU A 544 -10.83 -5.11 -8.84
C GLU A 544 -9.78 -6.10 -9.34
N GLY A 545 -9.15 -6.83 -8.41
CA GLY A 545 -8.20 -7.88 -8.76
C GLY A 545 -8.85 -8.99 -9.60
N LEU A 546 -10.09 -9.40 -9.29
CA LEU A 546 -10.84 -10.40 -10.04
C LEU A 546 -11.25 -9.88 -11.43
N SER A 547 -11.59 -8.61 -11.58
CA SER A 547 -11.81 -8.00 -12.91
C SER A 547 -10.55 -7.99 -13.76
N HIS A 548 -9.39 -7.74 -13.17
CA HIS A 548 -8.11 -7.89 -13.88
C HIS A 548 -7.76 -9.36 -14.17
N VAL A 549 -8.26 -10.31 -13.37
CA VAL A 549 -8.20 -11.74 -13.73
C VAL A 549 -9.10 -12.04 -14.93
N ALA A 550 -10.29 -11.42 -15.05
CA ALA A 550 -11.16 -11.58 -16.22
C ALA A 550 -10.41 -11.19 -17.50
N GLU A 551 -9.72 -10.04 -17.49
CA GLU A 551 -8.84 -9.61 -18.58
C GLU A 551 -7.71 -10.63 -18.88
N GLU A 552 -7.05 -11.18 -17.84
CA GLU A 552 -6.03 -12.24 -17.98
C GLU A 552 -6.59 -13.50 -18.66
N LEU A 553 -7.83 -13.89 -18.35
CA LEU A 553 -8.51 -15.04 -18.95
C LEU A 553 -8.82 -14.79 -20.43
N GLY A 554 -9.24 -13.57 -20.78
CA GLY A 554 -9.37 -13.14 -22.18
C GLY A 554 -8.06 -13.30 -22.95
N ALA A 555 -6.94 -12.91 -22.35
CA ALA A 555 -5.64 -13.14 -22.96
C ALA A 555 -5.28 -14.63 -23.06
N ARG A 556 -5.56 -15.43 -22.02
CA ARG A 556 -5.25 -16.87 -22.00
C ARG A 556 -6.03 -17.64 -23.05
N TYR A 557 -7.26 -17.22 -23.34
CA TYR A 557 -8.03 -17.75 -24.46
C TYR A 557 -7.25 -17.67 -25.78
N TYR A 558 -6.63 -16.51 -26.06
CA TYR A 558 -5.83 -16.31 -27.27
C TYR A 558 -4.50 -17.05 -27.25
N ASP A 559 -3.86 -17.25 -26.10
CA ASP A 559 -2.67 -18.12 -25.99
C ASP A 559 -2.98 -19.54 -26.46
N VAL A 560 -4.11 -20.09 -26.03
CA VAL A 560 -4.55 -21.45 -26.39
C VAL A 560 -4.94 -21.52 -27.86
N ARG A 561 -5.66 -20.50 -28.36
CA ARG A 561 -6.10 -20.43 -29.75
C ARG A 561 -4.93 -20.25 -30.73
N TYR A 562 -3.90 -19.52 -30.33
CA TYR A 562 -2.73 -19.20 -31.15
C TYR A 562 -1.41 -19.56 -30.42
N PRO A 563 -1.12 -20.86 -30.25
CA PRO A 563 0.11 -21.30 -29.62
C PRO A 563 1.33 -20.88 -30.46
N ALA A 564 2.45 -20.62 -29.80
CA ALA A 564 3.67 -20.19 -30.49
C ALA A 564 4.10 -21.22 -31.57
N PRO A 565 4.49 -20.78 -32.78
CA PRO A 565 4.73 -19.38 -33.20
C PRO A 565 3.51 -18.64 -33.80
N SER A 566 2.33 -19.26 -33.88
CA SER A 566 1.14 -18.74 -34.56
C SER A 566 0.62 -17.42 -33.96
N GLY A 567 -0.02 -16.58 -34.78
CA GLY A 567 -0.70 -15.36 -34.31
C GLY A 567 0.23 -14.28 -33.76
N ARG A 568 1.48 -14.22 -34.23
CA ARG A 568 2.50 -13.27 -33.78
C ARG A 568 3.12 -12.54 -34.97
N THR A 569 3.07 -11.21 -34.95
CA THR A 569 3.79 -10.38 -35.93
C THR A 569 5.30 -10.49 -35.72
N GLN A 570 5.74 -10.54 -34.46
CA GLN A 570 7.12 -10.84 -34.11
C GLN A 570 7.23 -12.29 -33.59
N THR A 571 7.92 -13.17 -34.32
CA THR A 571 8.03 -14.60 -33.96
C THR A 571 8.68 -14.85 -32.59
N SER A 572 9.43 -13.87 -32.06
CA SER A 572 10.02 -13.89 -30.72
C SER A 572 9.10 -13.39 -29.60
N ALA A 573 7.90 -12.91 -29.93
CA ALA A 573 6.92 -12.44 -28.93
C ALA A 573 6.42 -13.62 -28.08
N LEU A 574 6.33 -13.40 -26.75
CA LEU A 574 5.84 -14.43 -25.83
C LEU A 574 4.34 -14.68 -26.03
N LEU A 575 3.59 -13.60 -26.24
CA LEU A 575 2.15 -13.62 -26.42
C LEU A 575 1.78 -13.49 -27.91
N PRO A 576 0.67 -14.10 -28.37
CA PRO A 576 0.08 -13.76 -29.65
C PRO A 576 -0.43 -12.31 -29.64
N ASP A 577 -0.47 -11.66 -30.80
CA ASP A 577 -0.85 -10.25 -30.95
C ASP A 577 -2.25 -9.98 -30.39
N SER A 578 -3.18 -10.95 -30.52
CA SER A 578 -4.55 -10.86 -29.99
C SER A 578 -4.65 -10.93 -28.46
N ALA A 579 -3.65 -11.47 -27.76
CA ALA A 579 -3.62 -11.50 -26.30
C ALA A 579 -3.10 -10.20 -25.68
N VAL A 580 -2.32 -9.42 -26.44
CA VAL A 580 -1.64 -8.22 -25.94
C VAL A 580 -2.62 -7.14 -25.42
N PRO A 581 -3.71 -6.79 -26.13
CA PRO A 581 -4.61 -5.73 -25.65
C PRO A 581 -5.27 -6.05 -24.31
N PHE A 582 -5.52 -7.32 -24.02
CA PHE A 582 -6.08 -7.77 -22.74
C PHE A 582 -5.11 -7.66 -21.57
N LEU A 583 -3.79 -7.78 -21.81
CA LEU A 583 -2.80 -7.78 -20.72
C LEU A 583 -2.05 -6.49 -20.54
N ARG A 584 -2.04 -5.60 -21.54
CA ARG A 584 -1.19 -4.41 -21.51
C ARG A 584 -1.36 -3.62 -20.22
N GLY A 585 -2.60 -3.28 -19.85
CA GLY A 585 -2.89 -2.54 -18.61
C GLY A 585 -2.41 -3.27 -17.35
N ASN A 586 -2.66 -4.58 -17.27
CA ASN A 586 -2.21 -5.41 -16.15
C ASN A 586 -0.68 -5.46 -16.01
N LEU A 587 0.03 -5.54 -17.13
CA LEU A 587 1.48 -5.54 -17.16
C LEU A 587 2.07 -4.17 -16.79
N GLU A 588 1.43 -3.07 -17.21
CA GLU A 588 1.80 -1.70 -16.81
C GLU A 588 1.63 -1.53 -15.29
N ASN A 589 0.45 -1.86 -14.77
CA ASN A 589 0.11 -1.80 -13.35
C ASN A 589 1.06 -2.65 -12.49
N ALA A 590 1.36 -3.88 -12.91
CA ALA A 590 2.32 -4.75 -12.25
C ALA A 590 3.74 -4.20 -12.27
N THR A 591 4.15 -3.54 -13.35
CA THR A 591 5.46 -2.89 -13.43
C THR A 591 5.56 -1.76 -12.41
N LEU A 592 4.53 -0.93 -12.30
CA LEU A 592 4.46 0.14 -11.31
C LEU A 592 4.54 -0.42 -9.89
N TYR A 593 3.74 -1.44 -9.56
CA TYR A 593 3.78 -2.13 -8.26
C TYR A 593 5.17 -2.66 -7.90
N LEU A 594 5.79 -3.41 -8.82
CA LEU A 594 7.06 -4.06 -8.57
C LEU A 594 8.19 -3.04 -8.38
N SER A 595 8.06 -1.82 -8.89
CA SER A 595 9.02 -0.74 -8.65
C SER A 595 8.96 -0.15 -7.23
N SER A 596 7.88 -0.40 -6.49
CA SER A 596 7.63 0.17 -5.15
C SER A 596 6.79 -0.74 -4.22
N PRO A 597 7.04 -2.07 -4.11
CA PRO A 597 6.14 -3.03 -3.47
C PRO A 597 6.02 -2.87 -1.94
N THR A 598 6.91 -2.08 -1.34
CA THR A 598 6.85 -1.70 0.09
C THR A 598 5.83 -0.59 0.35
N SER A 599 5.52 0.23 -0.66
CA SER A 599 4.67 1.42 -0.55
C SER A 599 3.22 1.20 -0.98
N HIS A 600 2.93 0.12 -1.71
CA HIS A 600 1.61 -0.20 -2.26
C HIS A 600 1.17 -1.58 -1.80
N SER A 601 -0.07 -1.68 -1.33
CA SER A 601 -0.61 -2.90 -0.73
C SER A 601 -1.31 -3.79 -1.75
N VAL A 602 -1.25 -5.11 -1.52
CA VAL A 602 -2.14 -6.08 -2.19
C VAL A 602 -3.56 -6.02 -1.61
N THR A 603 -3.70 -5.82 -0.29
CA THR A 603 -4.98 -6.04 0.44
C THR A 603 -5.60 -4.79 1.04
N ALA A 604 -4.82 -3.72 1.20
CA ALA A 604 -5.27 -2.48 1.81
C ALA A 604 -5.03 -1.32 0.84
N PHE A 605 -5.93 -1.25 -0.12
CA PHE A 605 -5.96 -0.19 -1.11
C PHE A 605 -6.04 1.17 -0.42
N ARG A 606 -5.19 2.10 -0.84
CA ARG A 606 -5.38 3.52 -0.53
C ARG A 606 -6.49 4.03 -1.42
N ASP A 607 -7.46 4.70 -0.81
CA ASP A 607 -8.68 5.11 -1.48
C ASP A 607 -9.38 3.87 -2.10
N PHE A 608 -9.22 3.60 -3.40
CA PHE A 608 -9.91 2.52 -4.14
C PHE A 608 -8.98 1.71 -5.03
N GLY A 609 -7.67 1.80 -4.78
CA GLY A 609 -6.65 1.04 -5.49
C GLY A 609 -5.97 1.91 -6.53
N THR A 610 -4.76 2.34 -6.22
CA THR A 610 -3.88 2.94 -7.23
C THR A 610 -3.57 1.92 -8.34
N LEU A 611 -3.02 2.38 -9.46
CA LEU A 611 -2.61 1.48 -10.55
C LEU A 611 -1.59 0.44 -10.06
N GLU A 612 -0.70 0.80 -9.15
CA GLU A 612 0.19 -0.13 -8.45
C GLU A 612 -0.59 -1.19 -7.67
N GLU A 613 -1.56 -0.78 -6.86
CA GLU A 613 -2.31 -1.70 -5.99
C GLU A 613 -3.18 -2.67 -6.81
N ARG A 614 -3.73 -2.21 -7.94
CA ARG A 614 -4.40 -3.05 -8.93
C ARG A 614 -3.46 -4.08 -9.55
N GLY A 615 -2.25 -3.66 -9.91
CA GLY A 615 -1.18 -4.55 -10.35
C GLY A 615 -0.80 -5.58 -9.29
N ALA A 616 -0.76 -5.18 -8.02
CA ALA A 616 -0.49 -6.05 -6.88
C ALA A 616 -1.58 -7.12 -6.71
N ALA A 617 -2.86 -6.72 -6.73
CA ALA A 617 -4.00 -7.61 -6.61
C ALA A 617 -4.08 -8.60 -7.79
N TRP A 618 -3.88 -8.12 -9.02
CA TRP A 618 -3.82 -8.98 -10.20
C TRP A 618 -2.70 -10.03 -10.10
N LEU A 619 -1.47 -9.61 -9.74
CA LEU A 619 -0.35 -10.54 -9.57
C LEU A 619 -0.64 -11.60 -8.50
N PHE A 620 -1.24 -11.20 -7.37
CA PHE A 620 -1.61 -12.12 -6.30
C PHE A 620 -2.64 -13.14 -6.77
N LEU A 621 -3.72 -12.69 -7.43
CA LEU A 621 -4.80 -13.58 -7.87
C LEU A 621 -4.38 -14.45 -9.05
N LYS A 622 -3.57 -13.94 -9.98
CA LYS A 622 -2.95 -14.74 -11.04
C LYS A 622 -2.10 -15.86 -10.46
N TRP A 623 -1.28 -15.55 -9.44
CA TRP A 623 -0.52 -16.58 -8.73
C TRP A 623 -1.45 -17.56 -8.00
N LEU A 624 -2.50 -17.07 -7.34
CA LEU A 624 -3.46 -17.90 -6.60
C LEU A 624 -4.17 -18.91 -7.53
N GLY A 625 -4.66 -18.47 -8.69
CA GLY A 625 -5.24 -19.35 -9.70
C GLY A 625 -4.25 -20.39 -10.21
N ALA A 626 -2.98 -20.02 -10.39
CA ALA A 626 -1.94 -20.99 -10.74
C ALA A 626 -1.71 -22.05 -9.63
N GLN A 627 -1.88 -21.69 -8.35
CA GLN A 627 -1.71 -22.62 -7.23
C GLN A 627 -2.97 -23.47 -6.96
N LYS A 628 -4.15 -22.97 -7.29
CA LYS A 628 -5.45 -23.53 -6.86
C LYS A 628 -6.35 -24.00 -8.01
N GLY A 629 -5.94 -23.75 -9.25
CA GLY A 629 -6.77 -23.89 -10.43
C GLY A 629 -7.79 -22.77 -10.56
N ASP A 630 -8.27 -22.53 -11.78
CA ASP A 630 -9.19 -21.40 -12.08
C ASP A 630 -10.53 -21.50 -11.34
N GLY A 631 -10.94 -22.69 -10.90
CA GLY A 631 -12.13 -22.87 -10.06
C GLY A 631 -12.08 -22.13 -8.71
N VAL A 632 -10.92 -21.61 -8.30
CA VAL A 632 -10.83 -20.71 -7.13
C VAL A 632 -11.57 -19.39 -7.36
N TYR A 633 -11.62 -18.89 -8.59
CA TYR A 633 -12.27 -17.62 -8.91
C TYR A 633 -13.79 -17.70 -8.73
N ALA A 634 -14.42 -18.81 -9.14
CA ALA A 634 -15.82 -19.08 -8.84
C ALA A 634 -16.10 -19.08 -7.33
N ARG A 635 -15.22 -19.71 -6.54
CA ARG A 635 -15.38 -19.75 -5.07
C ARG A 635 -15.21 -18.38 -4.40
N LEU A 636 -14.36 -17.52 -4.96
CA LEU A 636 -14.16 -16.15 -4.51
C LEU A 636 -15.39 -15.26 -4.84
N VAL A 637 -16.09 -15.51 -5.95
CA VAL A 637 -17.26 -14.69 -6.33
C VAL A 637 -18.58 -15.22 -5.76
N GLN A 638 -18.75 -16.53 -5.72
CA GLN A 638 -20.01 -17.18 -5.35
C GLN A 638 -20.11 -17.43 -3.85
N THR A 639 -19.92 -16.39 -3.04
CA THR A 639 -19.91 -16.48 -1.57
C THR A 639 -20.44 -15.21 -0.90
N GLY A 640 -20.80 -15.33 0.38
CA GLY A 640 -21.12 -14.17 1.24
C GLY A 640 -19.90 -13.68 2.04
N LEU A 641 -18.78 -14.41 1.98
CA LEU A 641 -17.51 -13.99 2.57
C LEU A 641 -16.89 -12.85 1.77
N ARG A 642 -15.95 -12.13 2.38
CA ARG A 642 -15.23 -11.02 1.74
C ARG A 642 -13.77 -10.95 2.18
N SER A 643 -12.98 -10.19 1.43
CA SER A 643 -11.58 -9.85 1.72
C SER A 643 -10.74 -11.11 1.98
N GLY A 644 -9.73 -11.03 2.85
CA GLY A 644 -8.89 -12.20 3.11
C GLY A 644 -9.61 -13.39 3.73
N GLN A 645 -10.74 -13.21 4.43
CA GLN A 645 -11.55 -14.37 4.90
C GLN A 645 -12.11 -15.17 3.72
N ASN A 646 -12.54 -14.46 2.67
CA ASN A 646 -12.95 -15.10 1.41
C ASN A 646 -11.78 -15.86 0.78
N VAL A 647 -10.61 -15.22 0.67
CA VAL A 647 -9.40 -15.86 0.13
C VAL A 647 -9.04 -17.12 0.90
N GLU A 648 -9.04 -17.07 2.23
CA GLU A 648 -8.73 -18.21 3.09
C GLU A 648 -9.70 -19.37 2.87
N SER A 649 -11.00 -19.07 2.80
CA SER A 649 -12.04 -20.06 2.54
C SER A 649 -11.93 -20.66 1.14
N ALA A 650 -11.75 -19.84 0.10
CA ALA A 650 -11.70 -20.28 -1.29
C ALA A 650 -10.42 -21.09 -1.61
N ALA A 651 -9.30 -20.74 -0.96
CA ALA A 651 -8.01 -21.39 -1.14
C ALA A 651 -7.80 -22.60 -0.20
N GLY A 652 -8.52 -22.66 0.92
CA GLY A 652 -8.32 -23.66 1.97
C GLY A 652 -6.98 -23.50 2.71
N GLU A 653 -6.41 -22.29 2.74
CA GLU A 653 -5.12 -21.99 3.35
C GLU A 653 -5.15 -20.61 4.02
N PRO A 654 -4.44 -20.41 5.16
CA PRO A 654 -4.33 -19.10 5.80
C PRO A 654 -3.73 -18.04 4.85
N PHE A 655 -4.23 -16.80 4.93
CA PHE A 655 -3.80 -15.72 4.05
C PHE A 655 -2.30 -15.43 4.23
N ALA A 656 -1.81 -15.42 5.47
CA ALA A 656 -0.38 -15.24 5.74
C ALA A 656 0.48 -16.34 5.07
N SER A 657 -0.04 -17.55 4.94
CA SER A 657 0.65 -18.62 4.20
C SER A 657 0.74 -18.28 2.72
N LEU A 658 -0.39 -17.95 2.11
CA LEU A 658 -0.51 -17.59 0.69
C LEU A 658 0.34 -16.37 0.33
N PHE A 659 0.24 -15.30 1.11
CA PHE A 659 0.99 -14.06 0.90
C PHE A 659 2.50 -14.28 1.02
N GLY A 660 2.93 -15.15 1.94
CA GLY A 660 4.33 -15.57 2.12
C GLY A 660 4.94 -16.14 0.86
N ASP A 661 4.22 -17.09 0.27
CA ASP A 661 4.68 -17.78 -0.93
C ASP A 661 4.58 -16.89 -2.16
N PHE A 662 3.51 -16.10 -2.28
CA PHE A 662 3.34 -15.09 -3.32
C PHE A 662 4.50 -14.10 -3.36
N ALA A 663 4.88 -13.53 -2.21
CA ALA A 663 5.97 -12.56 -2.13
C ALA A 663 7.30 -13.17 -2.59
N LEU A 664 7.59 -14.43 -2.23
CA LEU A 664 8.77 -15.13 -2.76
C LEU A 664 8.66 -15.41 -4.27
N ALA A 665 7.47 -15.74 -4.77
CA ALA A 665 7.20 -15.99 -6.19
C ALA A 665 7.52 -14.78 -7.09
N LEU A 666 7.28 -13.55 -6.59
CA LEU A 666 7.60 -12.33 -7.33
C LEU A 666 9.09 -12.22 -7.68
N TYR A 667 9.99 -12.74 -6.84
CA TYR A 667 11.40 -12.82 -7.22
C TYR A 667 11.73 -14.12 -7.97
N ALA A 668 11.26 -15.26 -7.46
CA ALA A 668 11.78 -16.57 -7.83
C ALA A 668 11.35 -17.06 -9.22
N ASP A 669 10.24 -16.57 -9.77
CA ASP A 669 9.77 -17.06 -11.06
C ASP A 669 10.71 -16.60 -12.19
N SER A 670 11.39 -17.58 -12.80
CA SER A 670 12.24 -17.40 -13.98
C SER A 670 13.46 -16.50 -13.75
N VAL A 671 14.11 -16.66 -12.59
CA VAL A 671 15.40 -16.01 -12.28
C VAL A 671 16.46 -16.35 -13.35
N PRO A 672 17.18 -15.37 -13.91
CA PRO A 672 18.21 -15.63 -14.92
C PRO A 672 19.30 -16.57 -14.40
N GLY A 673 19.75 -17.51 -15.24
CA GLY A 673 20.80 -18.47 -14.88
C GLY A 673 20.34 -19.63 -13.99
N LEU A 674 19.07 -19.67 -13.59
CA LEU A 674 18.47 -20.80 -12.87
C LEU A 674 17.37 -21.43 -13.74
N PRO A 675 17.41 -22.75 -14.03
CA PRO A 675 16.30 -23.41 -14.70
C PRO A 675 15.00 -23.21 -13.91
N ARG A 676 13.94 -22.73 -14.57
CA ARG A 676 12.64 -22.47 -13.92
C ARG A 676 12.09 -23.71 -13.18
N ALA A 677 12.39 -24.90 -13.70
CA ALA A 677 12.02 -26.18 -13.09
C ALA A 677 12.73 -26.47 -11.75
N ALA A 678 13.86 -25.82 -11.47
CA ALA A 678 14.59 -25.97 -10.21
C ALA A 678 13.99 -25.14 -9.05
N VAL A 679 13.16 -24.13 -9.36
CA VAL A 679 12.43 -23.34 -8.35
C VAL A 679 11.18 -24.10 -7.93
N SER A 680 10.81 -24.16 -6.65
CA SER A 680 9.57 -24.81 -6.21
C SER A 680 8.34 -24.35 -7.02
N PRO A 681 7.41 -25.24 -7.43
CA PRO A 681 6.17 -24.84 -8.12
C PRO A 681 5.38 -23.76 -7.38
N ARG A 682 5.49 -23.75 -6.04
CA ARG A 682 4.84 -22.77 -5.17
C ARG A 682 5.31 -21.34 -5.40
N TYR A 683 6.52 -21.16 -5.94
CA TYR A 683 7.12 -19.86 -6.26
C TYR A 683 7.10 -19.53 -7.76
N ARG A 684 6.17 -20.13 -8.52
CA ARG A 684 5.95 -19.86 -9.95
C ARG A 684 4.56 -19.28 -10.18
N THR A 685 4.41 -18.38 -11.14
CA THR A 685 3.13 -17.67 -11.42
C THR A 685 2.27 -18.33 -12.49
N GLY A 686 2.38 -19.66 -12.65
CA GLY A 686 1.64 -20.42 -13.67
C GLY A 686 2.41 -20.60 -14.97
N THR A 687 1.73 -20.66 -16.11
CA THR A 687 2.35 -20.98 -17.41
C THR A 687 3.17 -19.82 -17.97
N ARG A 688 2.65 -18.59 -17.87
CA ARG A 688 3.31 -17.35 -18.31
C ARG A 688 4.45 -16.97 -17.35
N PRO A 689 5.73 -17.06 -17.76
CA PRO A 689 6.86 -16.73 -16.90
C PRO A 689 6.88 -15.22 -16.58
N LEU A 690 6.65 -14.85 -15.32
CA LEU A 690 6.43 -13.45 -14.93
C LEU A 690 7.58 -12.52 -15.36
N ARG A 691 8.82 -12.93 -15.07
CA ARG A 691 10.00 -12.12 -15.35
C ARG A 691 10.22 -11.88 -16.84
N GLU A 692 10.02 -12.92 -17.66
CA GLU A 692 10.18 -12.82 -19.11
C GLU A 692 9.09 -11.96 -19.73
N LEU A 693 7.85 -12.12 -19.23
CA LEU A 693 6.69 -11.36 -19.68
C LEU A 693 6.87 -9.85 -19.44
N LEU A 694 7.31 -9.46 -18.24
CA LEU A 694 7.52 -8.05 -17.90
C LEU A 694 8.79 -7.46 -18.54
N ALA A 695 9.86 -8.24 -18.71
CA ALA A 695 11.07 -7.77 -19.39
C ALA A 695 10.83 -7.47 -20.88
N ARG A 696 10.02 -8.30 -21.56
CA ARG A 696 9.71 -8.13 -22.99
C ARG A 696 8.50 -7.23 -23.27
N GLY A 697 7.56 -7.11 -22.32
CA GLY A 697 6.31 -6.36 -22.50
C GLY A 697 6.49 -4.86 -22.75
N PHE A 698 7.58 -4.25 -22.27
CA PHE A 698 7.81 -2.81 -22.37
C PHE A 698 9.24 -2.40 -22.74
N GLY A 699 10.03 -3.32 -23.32
CA GLY A 699 11.42 -3.01 -23.70
C GLY A 699 12.30 -2.58 -22.51
N LEU A 700 11.95 -3.00 -21.29
CA LEU A 700 12.68 -2.65 -20.07
C LEU A 700 14.03 -3.37 -20.04
N SER A 701 15.05 -2.68 -19.53
CA SER A 701 16.40 -3.23 -19.38
C SER A 701 16.55 -4.19 -18.19
N GLY A 702 15.46 -4.71 -17.62
CA GLY A 702 15.47 -5.62 -16.47
C GLY A 702 14.09 -5.92 -15.90
N TYR A 703 14.06 -6.74 -14.85
CA TYR A 703 12.84 -7.03 -14.09
C TYR A 703 12.59 -5.90 -13.08
N PRO A 704 11.38 -5.32 -13.00
CA PRO A 704 11.15 -4.08 -12.24
C PRO A 704 11.14 -4.22 -10.72
N LEU A 705 11.23 -5.44 -10.18
CA LEU A 705 11.17 -5.65 -8.73
C LEU A 705 12.27 -4.89 -7.98
N ALA A 706 11.87 -3.91 -7.20
CA ALA A 706 12.76 -3.05 -6.45
C ALA A 706 13.38 -3.81 -5.27
N LEU A 707 14.71 -3.89 -5.29
CA LEU A 707 15.52 -4.46 -4.23
C LEU A 707 16.13 -3.32 -3.39
N ARG A 708 16.15 -3.50 -2.07
CA ARG A 708 16.82 -2.57 -1.15
C ARG A 708 18.30 -2.97 -1.02
N GLY A 709 19.17 -2.21 -1.68
CA GLY A 709 20.62 -2.27 -1.50
C GLY A 709 21.09 -1.21 -0.50
N GLN A 710 21.20 -1.54 0.78
CA GLN A 710 21.96 -0.73 1.74
C GLN A 710 22.92 -1.64 2.49
N PRO A 711 24.24 -1.36 2.52
CA PRO A 711 25.17 -2.13 3.35
C PRO A 711 24.71 -2.12 4.81
N LEU A 712 24.46 -3.30 5.40
CA LEU A 712 24.06 -3.44 6.80
C LEU A 712 25.26 -3.90 7.62
N THR A 713 25.90 -2.97 8.32
CA THR A 713 27.08 -3.23 9.16
C THR A 713 26.65 -3.35 10.61
N GLY A 714 26.37 -4.56 11.11
CA GLY A 714 25.90 -4.73 12.50
C GLY A 714 24.63 -3.92 12.83
N SER A 715 23.79 -3.69 11.80
CA SER A 715 22.75 -2.67 11.79
C SER A 715 21.36 -3.26 11.62
N LEU A 716 20.38 -2.53 12.17
CA LEU A 716 18.96 -2.68 11.89
C LEU A 716 18.63 -1.98 10.56
N ALA A 717 17.99 -2.70 9.63
CA ALA A 717 17.32 -2.06 8.50
C ALA A 717 15.88 -1.74 8.90
N PHE A 718 15.54 -0.46 9.01
CA PHE A 718 14.17 -0.05 9.28
C PHE A 718 13.36 -0.01 7.98
N VAL A 719 12.19 -0.63 8.02
CA VAL A 719 11.22 -0.56 6.93
C VAL A 719 9.87 -0.15 7.48
N ASN A 720 9.21 0.77 6.78
CA ASN A 720 7.82 1.09 7.06
C ASN A 720 6.97 0.28 6.08
N MET A 721 6.04 -0.50 6.62
CA MET A 721 5.14 -1.35 5.84
C MET A 721 3.70 -1.08 6.27
N VAL A 722 2.79 -1.08 5.31
CA VAL A 722 1.34 -1.21 5.56
C VAL A 722 0.94 -2.67 5.36
N GLN A 723 -0.22 -3.09 5.87
CA GLN A 723 -0.67 -4.47 5.67
C GLN A 723 -0.72 -4.81 4.18
N GLY A 724 -0.42 -6.06 3.80
CA GLY A 724 -0.36 -6.51 2.41
C GLY A 724 0.88 -6.08 1.61
N THR A 725 1.94 -5.60 2.26
CA THR A 725 3.21 -5.24 1.59
C THR A 725 4.39 -6.14 1.95
N ALA A 726 5.42 -6.09 1.10
CA ALA A 726 6.67 -6.79 1.27
C ALA A 726 7.87 -5.90 0.89
N THR A 727 9.02 -6.15 1.50
CA THR A 727 10.29 -5.52 1.13
C THR A 727 11.31 -6.58 0.75
N TYR A 728 12.18 -6.30 -0.20
CA TYR A 728 13.11 -7.29 -0.76
C TYR A 728 14.56 -6.89 -0.52
N PHE A 729 15.31 -7.80 0.09
CA PHE A 729 16.69 -7.62 0.49
C PHE A 729 17.55 -8.77 -0.09
N LEU A 730 18.73 -8.47 -0.64
CA LEU A 730 19.70 -9.48 -1.06
C LEU A 730 20.86 -9.57 -0.07
N LEU A 731 21.02 -10.70 0.60
CA LEU A 731 22.08 -10.96 1.56
C LEU A 731 23.13 -11.92 0.98
N THR A 732 24.40 -11.56 1.07
CA THR A 732 25.52 -12.52 0.91
C THR A 732 26.06 -12.89 2.29
N VAL A 733 26.10 -14.19 2.60
CA VAL A 733 26.55 -14.69 3.91
C VAL A 733 28.06 -14.49 4.05
N PRO A 734 28.55 -13.77 5.08
CA PRO A 734 29.97 -13.58 5.32
C PRO A 734 30.63 -14.82 5.95
N ALA A 735 31.97 -14.79 6.07
CA ALA A 735 32.77 -15.92 6.59
C ALA A 735 32.37 -16.40 8.00
N GLY A 736 31.91 -15.49 8.86
CA GLY A 736 31.46 -15.81 10.22
C GLY A 736 30.00 -16.26 10.35
N GLY A 737 29.26 -16.34 9.24
CA GLY A 737 27.81 -16.52 9.25
C GLY A 737 27.05 -15.31 9.81
N VAL A 738 25.73 -15.35 9.73
CA VAL A 738 24.83 -14.34 10.28
C VAL A 738 23.59 -14.96 10.91
N THR A 739 23.01 -14.25 11.86
CA THR A 739 21.65 -14.48 12.36
C THR A 739 20.77 -13.35 11.85
N VAL A 740 19.72 -13.69 11.14
CA VAL A 740 18.69 -12.75 10.70
C VAL A 740 17.59 -12.73 11.76
N ARG A 741 16.88 -11.61 11.92
CA ARG A 741 15.66 -11.49 12.74
C ARG A 741 14.78 -10.34 12.26
N LEU A 742 13.46 -10.54 12.24
CA LEU A 742 12.50 -9.45 12.03
C LEU A 742 11.93 -9.02 13.39
N THR A 743 12.11 -7.75 13.76
CA THR A 743 11.69 -7.21 15.06
C THR A 743 10.90 -5.92 14.91
N GLY A 744 10.34 -5.43 16.03
CA GLY A 744 9.95 -4.03 16.16
C GLY A 744 11.19 -3.11 16.13
N PRO A 745 10.99 -1.78 15.96
CA PRO A 745 12.09 -0.82 15.81
C PRO A 745 13.00 -0.72 17.04
N ASN A 746 12.48 -1.11 18.20
CA ASN A 746 13.14 -1.12 19.50
C ASN A 746 13.76 -2.50 19.83
N GLY A 747 13.90 -3.39 18.85
CA GLY A 747 14.55 -4.71 18.97
C GLY A 747 13.70 -5.79 19.65
N GLY A 748 12.46 -5.46 20.04
CA GLY A 748 11.53 -6.37 20.69
C GLY A 748 10.71 -7.20 19.71
N ALA A 749 10.01 -8.22 20.23
CA ALA A 749 9.07 -9.02 19.46
C ALA A 749 7.98 -8.14 18.84
N LEU A 750 7.57 -8.50 17.62
CA LEU A 750 6.46 -7.86 16.94
C LEU A 750 5.13 -8.34 17.52
N SER A 751 4.10 -7.48 17.48
CA SER A 751 2.76 -7.89 17.91
C SER A 751 2.26 -9.05 17.04
N PRO A 752 1.69 -10.12 17.63
CA PRO A 752 1.08 -11.20 16.85
C PRO A 752 -0.01 -10.70 15.90
N THR A 753 -0.72 -9.62 16.26
CA THR A 753 -1.78 -9.02 15.45
C THR A 753 -1.31 -8.48 14.10
N LEU A 754 0.01 -8.27 13.93
CA LEU A 754 0.59 -7.83 12.67
C LEU A 754 0.78 -9.00 11.68
N SER A 755 0.64 -10.25 12.13
CA SER A 755 1.05 -11.44 11.36
C SER A 755 2.42 -11.26 10.69
N PRO A 756 3.45 -10.83 11.44
CA PRO A 756 4.75 -10.56 10.87
C PRO A 756 5.36 -11.86 10.35
N GLN A 757 5.99 -11.79 9.18
CA GLN A 757 6.70 -12.94 8.63
C GLN A 757 7.91 -12.53 7.81
N LEU A 758 8.89 -13.41 7.77
CA LEU A 758 10.11 -13.27 6.99
C LEU A 758 10.22 -14.44 6.02
N GLY A 759 10.06 -14.14 4.72
CA GLY A 759 10.41 -15.04 3.65
C GLY A 759 11.92 -15.10 3.46
N VAL A 760 12.48 -16.29 3.25
CA VAL A 760 13.89 -16.49 2.89
C VAL A 760 13.98 -17.47 1.76
N LEU A 761 14.67 -17.09 0.69
CA LEU A 761 14.91 -17.91 -0.49
C LEU A 761 16.41 -17.97 -0.77
N ARG A 762 16.99 -19.15 -0.90
CA ARG A 762 18.37 -19.28 -1.36
C ARG A 762 18.42 -19.06 -2.88
N ILE A 763 19.28 -18.16 -3.32
CA ILE A 763 19.45 -17.83 -4.73
C ILE A 763 20.82 -18.28 -5.23
N SER A 764 20.99 -18.31 -6.55
CA SER A 764 22.28 -18.66 -7.15
C SER A 764 23.37 -17.66 -6.71
N PRO A 765 24.63 -18.11 -6.54
CA PRO A 765 25.77 -17.25 -6.23
C PRO A 765 25.93 -16.08 -7.22
#